data_AF-A0A7Y3XFC0-F1
#
_entry.id   AF-A0A7Y3XFC0-F1
#
_cell.length_a   1.000
_cell.length_b   1.000
_cell.length_c   1.000
_cell.angle_alpha   90.00
_cell.angle_beta   90.00
_cell.angle_gamma   90.00
#
_symmetry.space_group_name_H-M   'P 1'
#
loop_
_entity.id
_entity.type
_entity.pdbx_description
1 polymer ?
#
loop_
_entity_poly.entity_id
_entity_poly.type
_entity_poly.pdbx_seq_one_letter_code
_entity_poly.pdbx_strand_id
1 'polypeptide(L)'
;MSEYRRIKDTTTFVKDASFDPKKMDDPCIVEAYIPEEYNLKVSGEGLQLANRNELRHPVGVVAARSLRYFSTNSEGFNIFRVRDMVVWRLRHIYNSFNWWTAYVVNAEGERKYMPMLYIGEKFGTPTGNAGEADIVPSAFENDRCIVNQKCGGGAIFAVGYSERGGLFNSPDMYGVKTIVGNKYKGAGVSVIHGITKNLRLMAERSLKASGKDISPQRIYDEIKEMKIVVLDRPRHEKLIKTVRELGAKLILVTDDDLTPTLAVTRNDVDLITGAGGVPEAILSAIIVEKLGGEMSLKILPADIAQDEKLLGKLSNWNLFKKNEIDILRNFKIVRPGTEKEGERSWDTVWTSRDLARGMDMVFTASVIKKTPWIRFPDGKEVPGVELEPETGEVTVHVVRIAGNNLEIVPVMYTTTISECVRRQKERAESHARADGDLLIQSGEAYAEFGMFQRAKGCIRKAKTLKNANKDFLQKCDALYEYIEGLDVLVNERVQTPGTLIEHFKKVCHLGRKDDIWLKSKLMIKRFFEYLGDKHYHDRHYEAALACYREALQYSPQLSLYRKVNSIQMRDMLEEYFHLIDEIYKELNYKESRDLEKYKLGVALEVFYSNEGYLKSSCREPWLIFFRRTVLHGKRPSYKLAILIKLLRLYNTLNTASDDVLSFCLKREFGVTEDEIDCILGYKSAHKKFHSVCELYRVKGLGLECLSKLLLPQTTVESQNELEDADIPLSISLVEVMEKRYKNMLEELKDGYRKEAQEHSYAMAEAYHYVGLALFDVGDDEGVKIYYEKALEKFREIIEKFQGLTPVNAQYRIGNLYEELSLLYENEKGEYCKKAIDAYIRIIDEQQSEKLFGYIRGLVSVRIEQAKERVECLKRELSAMALNI
;
A
#
# COMPACT_ATOMS: atom_id res chain seq x y z
N MET A 1 2.93 -37.20 9.52
CA MET A 1 2.84 -37.86 8.21
C MET A 1 2.01 -39.15 8.18
N SER A 2 1.98 -40.02 9.21
CA SER A 2 1.17 -41.27 9.17
C SER A 2 -0.32 -41.10 9.47
N GLU A 3 -0.72 -40.10 10.26
CA GLU A 3 -2.14 -39.87 10.64
C GLU A 3 -2.90 -39.01 9.61
N TYR A 4 -2.23 -38.03 8.97
CA TYR A 4 -2.81 -37.22 7.89
C TYR A 4 -3.13 -38.07 6.64
N ARG A 5 -2.26 -39.04 6.29
CA ARG A 5 -2.57 -40.02 5.24
C ARG A 5 -3.83 -40.84 5.58
N ARG A 6 -4.02 -41.24 6.84
CA ARG A 6 -5.24 -41.93 7.30
C ARG A 6 -6.52 -41.06 7.20
N ILE A 7 -6.43 -39.76 7.47
CA ILE A 7 -7.57 -38.82 7.30
C ILE A 7 -7.89 -38.64 5.81
N LYS A 8 -6.86 -38.51 4.95
CA LYS A 8 -7.02 -38.44 3.49
C LYS A 8 -7.69 -39.70 2.91
N ASP A 9 -7.45 -40.87 3.51
CA ASP A 9 -8.05 -42.14 3.10
C ASP A 9 -9.53 -42.32 3.56
N THR A 10 -10.05 -41.46 4.44
CA THR A 10 -11.42 -41.56 5.00
C THR A 10 -12.31 -40.33 4.73
N THR A 11 -11.74 -39.22 4.25
CA THR A 11 -12.45 -37.96 4.00
C THR A 11 -12.64 -37.73 2.50
N THR A 12 -13.88 -37.52 2.06
CA THR A 12 -14.18 -37.24 0.65
C THR A 12 -13.90 -35.76 0.35
N PHE A 13 -12.92 -35.49 -0.51
CA PHE A 13 -12.67 -34.16 -1.02
C PHE A 13 -13.44 -33.90 -2.31
N VAL A 14 -14.04 -32.72 -2.42
CA VAL A 14 -14.74 -32.23 -3.60
C VAL A 14 -14.02 -31.02 -4.17
N LYS A 15 -14.09 -30.85 -5.49
CA LYS A 15 -13.54 -29.67 -6.16
C LYS A 15 -14.32 -28.42 -5.71
N ASP A 16 -13.62 -27.39 -5.26
CA ASP A 16 -14.23 -26.13 -4.87
C ASP A 16 -14.53 -25.30 -6.12
N ALA A 17 -15.80 -25.29 -6.53
CA ALA A 17 -16.25 -24.59 -7.72
C ALA A 17 -16.14 -23.05 -7.61
N SER A 18 -15.92 -22.52 -6.39
CA SER A 18 -15.74 -21.09 -6.15
C SER A 18 -14.32 -20.60 -6.45
N PHE A 19 -13.36 -21.52 -6.65
CA PHE A 19 -11.98 -21.21 -6.98
C PHE A 19 -11.76 -21.15 -8.50
N ASP A 20 -11.38 -19.98 -9.01
CA ASP A 20 -10.99 -19.78 -10.41
C ASP A 20 -9.58 -19.17 -10.51
N PRO A 21 -8.54 -19.97 -10.82
CA PRO A 21 -7.17 -19.48 -10.85
C PRO A 21 -6.93 -18.45 -11.96
N LYS A 22 -7.70 -18.51 -13.06
CA LYS A 22 -7.55 -17.60 -14.21
C LYS A 22 -8.00 -16.20 -13.83
N LYS A 23 -9.11 -16.09 -13.10
CA LYS A 23 -9.59 -14.79 -12.58
C LYS A 23 -8.69 -14.24 -11.47
N MET A 24 -8.08 -15.12 -10.67
CA MET A 24 -7.17 -14.73 -9.58
C MET A 24 -5.76 -14.36 -10.06
N ASP A 25 -5.45 -14.49 -11.36
CA ASP A 25 -4.13 -14.18 -11.94
C ASP A 25 -2.98 -14.97 -11.24
N ASP A 26 -3.26 -16.21 -10.83
CA ASP A 26 -2.24 -17.12 -10.26
C ASP A 26 -1.83 -18.20 -11.27
N PRO A 27 -0.62 -18.10 -11.85
CA PRO A 27 -0.17 -19.08 -12.83
C PRO A 27 0.35 -20.37 -12.18
N CYS A 28 0.43 -20.48 -10.84
CA CYS A 28 1.07 -21.59 -10.14
C CYS A 28 0.07 -22.54 -9.45
N ILE A 29 -1.10 -22.05 -9.05
CA ILE A 29 -2.17 -22.85 -8.46
C ILE A 29 -3.24 -23.09 -9.52
N VAL A 30 -3.68 -24.34 -9.69
CA VAL A 30 -4.54 -24.77 -10.81
C VAL A 30 -5.95 -25.10 -10.35
N GLU A 31 -6.12 -25.81 -9.24
CA GLU A 31 -7.43 -26.13 -8.68
C GLU A 31 -7.38 -26.13 -7.15
N ALA A 32 -8.55 -26.04 -6.52
CA ALA A 32 -8.71 -26.18 -5.08
C ALA A 32 -9.75 -27.26 -4.78
N TYR A 33 -9.51 -28.00 -3.70
CA TYR A 33 -10.36 -29.07 -3.19
C TYR A 33 -10.54 -28.88 -1.69
N ILE A 34 -11.76 -29.11 -1.22
CA ILE A 34 -12.14 -29.01 0.20
C ILE A 34 -12.92 -30.28 0.59
N PRO A 35 -12.91 -30.68 1.88
CA PRO A 35 -13.77 -31.77 2.32
C PRO A 35 -15.24 -31.42 2.10
N GLU A 36 -16.03 -32.42 1.69
CA GLU A 36 -17.43 -32.24 1.34
C GLU A 36 -18.26 -31.62 2.48
N GLU A 37 -17.95 -31.96 3.74
CA GLU A 37 -18.61 -31.43 4.92
C GLU A 37 -18.39 -29.92 5.15
N TYR A 38 -17.32 -29.34 4.58
CA TYR A 38 -17.03 -27.90 4.67
C TYR A 38 -17.45 -27.12 3.41
N ASN A 39 -18.05 -27.79 2.43
CA ASN A 39 -18.50 -27.16 1.20
C ASN A 39 -19.78 -26.35 1.44
N LEU A 40 -19.62 -25.03 1.54
CA LEU A 40 -20.70 -24.10 1.85
C LEU A 40 -21.61 -23.90 0.64
N LYS A 41 -22.90 -23.67 0.91
CA LYS A 41 -23.91 -23.35 -0.12
C LYS A 41 -24.44 -21.94 0.11
N VAL A 42 -24.47 -21.14 -0.95
CA VAL A 42 -25.08 -19.81 -0.94
C VAL A 42 -26.55 -19.94 -1.34
N SER A 43 -27.44 -19.35 -0.54
CA SER A 43 -28.90 -19.58 -0.66
C SER A 43 -29.63 -18.62 -1.61
N GLY A 44 -28.96 -17.61 -2.19
CA GLY A 44 -29.56 -16.59 -3.04
C GLY A 44 -28.69 -15.33 -3.23
N GLU A 45 -29.33 -14.17 -3.48
CA GLU A 45 -28.69 -12.84 -3.56
C GLU A 45 -28.22 -12.32 -2.18
N GLY A 46 -27.35 -11.32 -2.17
CA GLY A 46 -26.77 -10.71 -0.96
C GLY A 46 -25.35 -11.19 -0.62
N LEU A 47 -24.75 -10.55 0.39
CA LEU A 47 -23.33 -10.74 0.72
C LEU A 47 -23.07 -12.17 1.24
N GLN A 48 -23.80 -12.59 2.28
CA GLN A 48 -23.75 -13.92 2.90
C GLN A 48 -22.30 -14.38 3.18
N LEU A 49 -21.47 -13.54 3.81
CA LEU A 49 -20.04 -13.81 4.04
C LEU A 49 -19.83 -15.16 4.72
N ALA A 50 -20.64 -15.46 5.73
CA ALA A 50 -20.59 -16.75 6.44
C ALA A 50 -20.94 -17.98 5.60
N ASN A 51 -21.40 -17.84 4.35
CA ASN A 51 -21.73 -18.97 3.45
C ASN A 51 -20.83 -19.02 2.20
N ARG A 52 -19.75 -18.23 2.15
CA ARG A 52 -18.84 -18.13 1.00
C ARG A 52 -17.59 -18.98 1.18
N ASN A 53 -17.37 -19.95 0.29
CA ASN A 53 -16.12 -20.72 0.25
C ASN A 53 -14.94 -19.83 -0.17
N GLU A 54 -15.21 -18.83 -1.00
CA GLU A 54 -14.26 -17.90 -1.61
C GLU A 54 -13.32 -17.25 -0.59
N LEU A 55 -13.82 -16.93 0.61
CA LEU A 55 -13.07 -16.24 1.67
C LEU A 55 -11.94 -17.08 2.30
N ARG A 56 -11.89 -18.39 2.01
CA ARG A 56 -10.77 -19.27 2.42
C ARG A 56 -9.54 -19.10 1.52
N HIS A 57 -9.75 -18.76 0.25
CA HIS A 57 -8.68 -18.75 -0.74
C HIS A 57 -7.68 -17.59 -0.61
N PRO A 58 -8.05 -16.36 -0.21
CA PRO A 58 -7.10 -15.28 0.02
C PRO A 58 -5.97 -15.70 0.98
N VAL A 59 -6.32 -16.25 2.14
CA VAL A 59 -5.35 -16.72 3.13
C VAL A 59 -4.68 -18.03 2.71
N GLY A 60 -5.41 -18.93 2.05
CA GLY A 60 -4.91 -20.24 1.62
C GLY A 60 -3.87 -20.15 0.51
N VAL A 61 -4.12 -19.36 -0.54
CA VAL A 61 -3.18 -19.12 -1.64
C VAL A 61 -1.93 -18.42 -1.12
N VAL A 62 -2.08 -17.39 -0.27
CA VAL A 62 -0.94 -16.70 0.37
C VAL A 62 -0.03 -17.69 1.10
N ALA A 63 -0.61 -18.60 1.88
CA ALA A 63 0.15 -19.61 2.59
C ALA A 63 0.87 -20.59 1.64
N ALA A 64 0.17 -21.12 0.64
CA ALA A 64 0.74 -22.02 -0.36
C ALA A 64 1.92 -21.36 -1.10
N ARG A 65 1.76 -20.10 -1.53
CA ARG A 65 2.78 -19.32 -2.24
C ARG A 65 3.92 -18.85 -1.33
N SER A 66 3.75 -18.90 0.00
CA SER A 66 4.80 -18.53 0.96
C SER A 66 5.96 -19.52 0.98
N LEU A 67 5.75 -20.79 0.58
CA LEU A 67 6.76 -21.86 0.62
C LEU A 67 8.08 -21.48 -0.06
N ARG A 68 8.03 -20.75 -1.18
CA ARG A 68 9.23 -20.31 -1.91
C ARG A 68 10.16 -19.39 -1.10
N TYR A 69 9.62 -18.72 -0.09
CA TYR A 69 10.35 -17.72 0.70
C TYR A 69 10.90 -18.29 2.00
N PHE A 70 10.55 -19.53 2.35
CA PHE A 70 11.03 -20.16 3.58
C PHE A 70 12.54 -20.27 3.50
N SER A 71 13.23 -19.79 4.53
CA SER A 71 14.68 -19.84 4.60
C SER A 71 15.19 -20.31 5.95
N THR A 72 16.45 -20.72 5.97
CA THR A 72 17.13 -21.22 7.18
C THR A 72 18.23 -20.26 7.66
N ASN A 73 18.48 -19.22 6.88
CA ASN A 73 19.59 -18.29 7.08
C ASN A 73 19.27 -17.10 8.00
N SER A 74 18.00 -16.91 8.41
CA SER A 74 17.54 -15.76 9.20
C SER A 74 17.67 -14.41 8.50
N GLU A 75 17.82 -14.38 7.17
CA GLU A 75 17.89 -13.16 6.39
C GLU A 75 16.51 -12.54 6.15
N GLY A 76 16.34 -11.27 6.54
CA GLY A 76 15.06 -10.56 6.43
C GLY A 76 14.60 -10.27 5.00
N PHE A 77 15.45 -10.45 3.97
CA PHE A 77 15.06 -10.15 2.59
C PHE A 77 13.89 -11.01 2.11
N ASN A 78 13.80 -12.27 2.56
CA ASN A 78 12.65 -13.12 2.19
C ASN A 78 11.36 -12.69 2.89
N ILE A 79 11.42 -12.09 4.08
CA ILE A 79 10.27 -11.44 4.73
C ILE A 79 9.78 -10.25 3.87
N PHE A 80 10.71 -9.40 3.42
CA PHE A 80 10.39 -8.31 2.50
C PHE A 80 9.73 -8.85 1.22
N ARG A 81 10.29 -9.91 0.63
CA ARG A 81 9.77 -10.49 -0.61
C ARG A 81 8.38 -11.11 -0.48
N VAL A 82 8.12 -11.83 0.62
CA VAL A 82 6.85 -12.50 0.85
C VAL A 82 5.74 -11.50 1.18
N ARG A 83 6.03 -10.44 1.96
CA ARG A 83 5.05 -9.36 2.23
C ARG A 83 4.56 -8.72 0.93
N ASP A 84 5.46 -8.33 0.03
CA ASP A 84 5.06 -7.80 -1.28
C ASP A 84 4.23 -8.80 -2.11
N MET A 85 4.56 -10.10 -2.03
CA MET A 85 3.81 -11.16 -2.72
C MET A 85 2.40 -11.28 -2.15
N VAL A 86 2.25 -11.25 -0.82
CA VAL A 86 0.96 -11.31 -0.12
C VAL A 86 0.05 -10.19 -0.58
N VAL A 87 0.55 -8.95 -0.53
CA VAL A 87 -0.21 -7.76 -0.93
C VAL A 87 -0.68 -7.87 -2.37
N TRP A 88 0.24 -8.27 -3.27
CA TRP A 88 -0.10 -8.49 -4.66
C TRP A 88 -1.19 -9.57 -4.80
N ARG A 89 -1.05 -10.74 -4.15
CA ARG A 89 -2.01 -11.86 -4.30
C ARG A 89 -3.38 -11.52 -3.78
N LEU A 90 -3.49 -10.97 -2.58
CA LEU A 90 -4.78 -10.59 -2.00
C LEU A 90 -5.58 -9.69 -2.92
N ARG A 91 -4.93 -8.65 -3.46
CA ARG A 91 -5.55 -7.73 -4.41
C ARG A 91 -6.16 -8.44 -5.61
N HIS A 92 -5.42 -9.36 -6.24
CA HIS A 92 -5.90 -10.06 -7.44
C HIS A 92 -7.05 -11.01 -7.10
N ILE A 93 -6.94 -11.73 -5.98
CA ILE A 93 -7.99 -12.62 -5.50
C ILE A 93 -9.26 -11.82 -5.17
N TYR A 94 -9.18 -10.73 -4.42
CA TYR A 94 -10.36 -9.93 -4.07
C TYR A 94 -11.03 -9.26 -5.28
N ASN A 95 -10.25 -8.82 -6.27
CA ASN A 95 -10.80 -8.29 -7.53
C ASN A 95 -11.46 -9.38 -8.38
N SER A 96 -11.11 -10.65 -8.19
CA SER A 96 -11.75 -11.75 -8.91
C SER A 96 -13.19 -12.05 -8.44
N PHE A 97 -13.59 -11.53 -7.27
CA PHE A 97 -14.90 -11.77 -6.69
C PHE A 97 -15.94 -10.80 -7.27
N ASN A 98 -16.99 -11.36 -7.87
CA ASN A 98 -18.03 -10.62 -8.59
C ASN A 98 -19.36 -10.48 -7.81
N TRP A 99 -19.36 -10.84 -6.53
CA TRP A 99 -20.55 -10.85 -5.67
C TRP A 99 -20.53 -9.76 -4.60
N TRP A 100 -19.47 -8.94 -4.53
CA TRP A 100 -19.30 -7.89 -3.53
C TRP A 100 -18.67 -6.61 -4.08
N THR A 101 -18.83 -5.54 -3.32
CA THR A 101 -17.87 -4.44 -3.25
C THR A 101 -17.23 -4.45 -1.86
N ALA A 102 -15.92 -4.57 -1.77
CA ALA A 102 -15.20 -4.58 -0.50
C ALA A 102 -14.35 -3.34 -0.32
N TYR A 103 -14.21 -2.88 0.93
CA TYR A 103 -13.35 -1.74 1.27
C TYR A 103 -12.39 -2.14 2.38
N VAL A 104 -11.11 -1.81 2.24
CA VAL A 104 -10.15 -1.88 3.34
C VAL A 104 -10.52 -0.81 4.37
N VAL A 105 -10.80 -1.18 5.60
CA VAL A 105 -11.09 -0.21 6.68
C VAL A 105 -9.96 -0.06 7.69
N ASN A 106 -9.03 -1.01 7.68
CA ASN A 106 -7.79 -0.94 8.44
C ASN A 106 -6.79 -1.96 7.87
N ALA A 107 -5.49 -1.67 7.86
CA ALA A 107 -4.45 -2.58 7.40
C ALA A 107 -3.10 -2.27 8.07
N GLU A 108 -2.28 -3.30 8.32
CA GLU A 108 -0.90 -3.12 8.78
C GLU A 108 -0.04 -2.50 7.67
N GLY A 109 0.77 -1.47 7.97
CA GLY A 109 1.85 -1.00 7.08
C GLY A 109 1.46 0.02 6.01
N GLU A 110 0.25 0.56 6.08
CA GLU A 110 -0.39 1.42 5.07
C GLU A 110 0.47 2.61 4.59
N ARG A 111 1.20 3.28 5.51
CA ARG A 111 1.78 4.60 5.19
C ARG A 111 3.17 4.64 4.62
N LYS A 112 3.96 3.56 4.69
CA LYS A 112 5.38 3.62 4.31
C LYS A 112 5.83 2.55 3.32
N TYR A 113 5.20 1.37 3.31
CA TYR A 113 5.77 0.22 2.58
C TYR A 113 4.77 -0.52 1.71
N MET A 114 3.45 -0.29 1.87
CA MET A 114 2.43 -1.02 1.13
C MET A 114 1.75 -0.13 0.07
N PRO A 115 2.16 -0.22 -1.21
CA PRO A 115 1.56 0.55 -2.30
C PRO A 115 0.10 0.16 -2.65
N MET A 116 -0.42 -0.89 -2.00
CA MET A 116 -1.66 -1.61 -2.27
C MET A 116 -2.20 -2.14 -0.93
N LEU A 117 -3.50 -2.41 -0.84
CA LEU A 117 -4.27 -2.64 0.41
C LEU A 117 -4.28 -1.41 1.33
N TYR A 118 -4.33 -0.21 0.76
CA TYR A 118 -4.43 1.02 1.54
C TYR A 118 -5.83 1.17 2.16
N ILE A 119 -5.97 1.95 3.22
CA ILE A 119 -7.26 2.15 3.90
C ILE A 119 -8.16 3.00 3.01
N GLY A 120 -9.36 2.49 2.76
CA GLY A 120 -10.30 3.01 1.76
C GLY A 120 -10.20 2.32 0.40
N GLU A 121 -9.21 1.43 0.17
CA GLU A 121 -9.11 0.73 -1.12
C GLU A 121 -10.34 -0.14 -1.36
N LYS A 122 -10.91 -0.01 -2.57
CA LYS A 122 -12.08 -0.74 -3.03
C LYS A 122 -11.70 -1.94 -3.90
N PHE A 123 -12.27 -3.10 -3.61
CA PHE A 123 -12.13 -4.36 -4.36
C PHE A 123 -13.47 -4.95 -4.79
N GLY A 124 -13.38 -5.94 -5.68
CA GLY A 124 -14.51 -6.66 -6.24
C GLY A 124 -14.96 -6.08 -7.59
N THR A 125 -15.60 -6.94 -8.38
CA THR A 125 -16.06 -6.64 -9.75
C THR A 125 -17.54 -7.02 -9.88
N PRO A 126 -18.42 -6.37 -9.08
CA PRO A 126 -19.78 -6.83 -8.90
C PRO A 126 -20.60 -6.73 -10.19
N THR A 127 -21.29 -7.82 -10.54
CA THR A 127 -22.35 -7.77 -11.56
C THR A 127 -23.69 -7.50 -10.87
N GLY A 128 -24.28 -6.32 -11.11
CA GLY A 128 -25.57 -5.94 -10.50
C GLY A 128 -25.44 -5.29 -9.12
N ASN A 129 -26.50 -5.36 -8.31
CA ASN A 129 -26.56 -4.71 -7.00
C ASN A 129 -25.88 -5.58 -5.93
N ALA A 130 -24.56 -5.50 -5.83
CA ALA A 130 -23.78 -6.32 -4.90
C ALA A 130 -23.75 -5.74 -3.48
N GLY A 131 -23.66 -6.62 -2.49
CA GLY A 131 -23.47 -6.23 -1.10
C GLY A 131 -22.12 -5.55 -0.87
N GLU A 132 -22.10 -4.56 0.02
CA GLU A 132 -20.87 -3.91 0.44
C GLU A 132 -20.28 -4.57 1.70
N ALA A 133 -18.95 -4.69 1.73
CA ALA A 133 -18.20 -5.31 2.81
C ALA A 133 -17.03 -4.45 3.27
N ASP A 134 -16.67 -4.60 4.54
CA ASP A 134 -15.42 -4.11 5.10
C ASP A 134 -14.43 -5.27 5.25
N ILE A 135 -13.15 -4.98 5.00
CA ILE A 135 -12.05 -5.93 5.17
C ILE A 135 -10.93 -5.33 6.02
N VAL A 136 -10.34 -6.18 6.88
CA VAL A 136 -9.16 -5.85 7.67
C VAL A 136 -8.10 -6.92 7.43
N PRO A 137 -7.14 -6.69 6.51
CA PRO A 137 -5.96 -7.54 6.37
C PRO A 137 -4.90 -7.20 7.44
N SER A 138 -4.61 -8.11 8.37
CA SER A 138 -3.57 -7.93 9.41
C SER A 138 -2.31 -8.71 9.02
N ALA A 139 -1.62 -8.23 8.00
CA ALA A 139 -0.89 -9.07 7.06
C ALA A 139 0.48 -9.61 7.56
N PHE A 140 0.43 -10.77 8.24
CA PHE A 140 1.49 -11.77 8.50
C PHE A 140 2.07 -11.79 9.93
N GLU A 141 1.35 -12.45 10.85
CA GLU A 141 1.80 -12.66 12.24
C GLU A 141 3.05 -13.54 12.30
N ASN A 142 4.07 -13.03 13.00
CA ASN A 142 5.34 -13.71 13.22
C ASN A 142 6.02 -14.20 11.91
N ASP A 143 6.01 -13.35 10.88
CA ASP A 143 6.68 -13.58 9.60
C ASP A 143 8.18 -13.95 9.70
N ARG A 144 8.85 -13.59 10.81
CA ARG A 144 10.22 -14.04 11.13
C ARG A 144 10.37 -15.56 11.13
N CYS A 145 9.31 -16.29 11.44
CA CYS A 145 9.29 -17.75 11.37
C CYS A 145 9.51 -18.31 9.95
N ILE A 146 9.28 -17.51 8.90
CA ILE A 146 9.55 -17.87 7.50
C ILE A 146 11.05 -18.05 7.28
N VAL A 147 11.86 -17.15 7.83
CA VAL A 147 13.31 -17.10 7.57
C VAL A 147 14.15 -17.74 8.67
N ASN A 148 13.53 -18.04 9.80
CA ASN A 148 14.16 -18.68 10.94
C ASN A 148 13.35 -19.90 11.39
N GLN A 149 13.80 -21.09 11.01
CA GLN A 149 13.17 -22.35 11.42
C GLN A 149 13.14 -22.55 12.95
N LYS A 150 14.12 -22.01 13.68
CA LYS A 150 14.20 -22.09 15.15
C LYS A 150 13.26 -21.09 15.86
N CYS A 151 12.69 -20.13 15.13
CA CYS A 151 11.73 -19.19 15.70
C CYS A 151 10.48 -19.96 16.16
N GLY A 152 10.18 -19.87 17.46
CA GLY A 152 8.99 -20.44 18.09
C GLY A 152 7.73 -19.59 17.81
N GLY A 153 6.56 -20.07 18.25
CA GLY A 153 5.29 -19.34 18.14
C GLY A 153 4.50 -19.57 16.85
N GLY A 154 5.14 -20.04 15.77
CA GLY A 154 4.47 -20.32 14.49
C GLY A 154 4.25 -19.07 13.64
N ALA A 155 3.60 -19.20 12.48
CA ALA A 155 3.34 -18.09 11.58
C ALA A 155 1.96 -18.26 10.93
N ILE A 156 1.18 -17.19 10.88
CA ILE A 156 -0.14 -17.19 10.25
C ILE A 156 -0.35 -15.96 9.39
N PHE A 157 -1.35 -16.04 8.53
CA PHE A 157 -1.84 -14.89 7.79
C PHE A 157 -3.35 -14.77 7.96
N ALA A 158 -3.85 -13.64 8.46
CA ALA A 158 -5.25 -13.47 8.88
C ALA A 158 -5.95 -12.28 8.20
N VAL A 159 -7.25 -12.45 7.96
CA VAL A 159 -8.14 -11.41 7.44
C VAL A 159 -9.50 -11.47 8.13
N GLY A 160 -10.03 -10.29 8.47
CA GLY A 160 -11.40 -10.10 8.95
C GLY A 160 -12.29 -9.50 7.88
N TYR A 161 -13.55 -9.91 7.88
CA TYR A 161 -14.60 -9.46 6.97
C TYR A 161 -15.87 -9.15 7.75
N SER A 162 -16.63 -8.17 7.30
CA SER A 162 -17.99 -7.87 7.76
C SER A 162 -18.77 -7.18 6.66
N GLU A 163 -20.09 -7.11 6.78
CA GLU A 163 -20.85 -6.10 6.05
C GLU A 163 -20.35 -4.68 6.30
N ARG A 164 -20.60 -3.77 5.35
CA ARG A 164 -20.15 -2.38 5.41
C ARG A 164 -20.55 -1.66 6.70
N GLY A 165 -19.58 -1.04 7.35
CA GLY A 165 -19.72 -0.34 8.63
C GLY A 165 -19.70 -1.27 9.84
N GLY A 166 -19.48 -2.57 9.65
CA GLY A 166 -19.44 -3.59 10.70
C GLY A 166 -18.08 -3.71 11.41
N LEU A 167 -16.99 -3.23 10.80
CA LEU A 167 -15.66 -3.19 11.40
C LEU A 167 -15.21 -1.74 11.65
N PHE A 168 -14.35 -1.55 12.64
CA PHE A 168 -13.87 -0.23 13.02
C PHE A 168 -12.89 0.35 12.01
N ASN A 169 -13.34 1.39 11.31
CA ASN A 169 -12.54 2.16 10.38
C ASN A 169 -11.61 3.11 11.15
N SER A 170 -10.31 2.89 11.03
CA SER A 170 -9.30 3.65 11.77
C SER A 170 -7.99 3.67 11.00
N PRO A 171 -7.08 4.63 11.25
CA PRO A 171 -5.76 4.63 10.63
C PRO A 171 -4.89 3.49 11.16
N ASP A 172 -3.82 3.15 10.43
CA ASP A 172 -2.76 2.28 10.93
C ASP A 172 -2.04 2.95 12.12
N MET A 173 -2.34 2.48 13.32
CA MET A 173 -1.85 3.01 14.60
C MET A 173 -1.67 1.89 15.61
N TYR A 174 -1.01 2.23 16.72
CA TYR A 174 -0.92 1.36 17.89
C TYR A 174 -2.05 1.64 18.88
N GLY A 175 -2.40 0.64 19.68
CA GLY A 175 -3.29 0.79 20.81
C GLY A 175 -2.89 -0.14 21.96
N VAL A 176 -3.21 0.26 23.19
CA VAL A 176 -3.16 -0.65 24.34
C VAL A 176 -4.42 -1.47 24.34
N LYS A 177 -4.31 -2.80 24.33
CA LYS A 177 -5.44 -3.73 24.41
C LYS A 177 -5.41 -4.53 25.70
N THR A 178 -6.58 -4.89 26.21
CA THR A 178 -6.79 -5.94 27.21
C THR A 178 -7.86 -6.89 26.70
N ILE A 179 -7.60 -8.19 26.70
CA ILE A 179 -8.56 -9.21 26.28
C ILE A 179 -8.64 -10.29 27.35
N VAL A 180 -9.85 -10.61 27.81
CA VAL A 180 -10.10 -11.67 28.80
C VAL A 180 -11.15 -12.66 28.30
N GLY A 181 -11.04 -13.90 28.77
CA GLY A 181 -11.96 -14.98 28.41
C GLY A 181 -13.29 -14.90 29.18
N ASN A 182 -14.23 -15.75 28.82
CA ASN A 182 -15.56 -15.80 29.44
C ASN A 182 -15.52 -15.96 30.98
N LYS A 183 -14.48 -16.63 31.52
CA LYS A 183 -14.25 -16.77 32.97
C LYS A 183 -14.25 -15.42 33.71
N TYR A 184 -13.72 -14.36 33.09
CA TYR A 184 -13.56 -13.04 33.71
C TYR A 184 -14.50 -11.97 33.15
N LYS A 185 -15.45 -12.37 32.30
CA LYS A 185 -16.44 -11.47 31.73
C LYS A 185 -17.24 -10.76 32.83
N GLY A 186 -17.38 -9.44 32.71
CA GLY A 186 -18.03 -8.55 33.68
C GLY A 186 -17.17 -8.20 34.89
N ALA A 187 -15.87 -8.54 34.91
CA ALA A 187 -14.97 -8.15 36.00
C ALA A 187 -14.63 -6.65 36.00
N GLY A 188 -14.88 -5.92 34.90
CA GLY A 188 -14.49 -4.51 34.75
C GLY A 188 -13.01 -4.31 34.45
N VAL A 189 -12.37 -5.31 33.83
CA VAL A 189 -10.99 -5.20 33.31
C VAL A 189 -10.97 -4.15 32.22
N SER A 190 -9.99 -3.25 32.26
CA SER A 190 -9.89 -2.16 31.29
C SER A 190 -8.46 -1.69 31.09
N VAL A 191 -8.17 -1.22 29.87
CA VAL A 191 -6.89 -0.61 29.48
C VAL A 191 -6.53 0.65 30.27
N ILE A 192 -7.50 1.33 30.89
CA ILE A 192 -7.24 2.53 31.71
C ILE A 192 -6.80 2.19 33.14
N HIS A 193 -6.90 0.93 33.54
CA HIS A 193 -6.46 0.47 34.85
C HIS A 193 -5.02 -0.04 34.80
N GLY A 194 -4.27 0.18 35.88
CA GLY A 194 -2.99 -0.50 36.07
C GLY A 194 -3.17 -2.01 36.19
N ILE A 195 -2.17 -2.77 35.73
CA ILE A 195 -2.24 -4.25 35.67
C ILE A 195 -2.58 -4.89 37.03
N THR A 196 -2.07 -4.36 38.14
CA THR A 196 -2.39 -4.81 39.50
C THR A 196 -3.89 -4.78 39.80
N LYS A 197 -4.57 -3.70 39.38
CA LYS A 197 -6.02 -3.56 39.56
C LYS A 197 -6.77 -4.55 38.69
N ASN A 198 -6.38 -4.69 37.42
CA ASN A 198 -7.01 -5.65 36.51
C ASN A 198 -6.91 -7.10 37.01
N LEU A 199 -5.72 -7.55 37.43
CA LEU A 199 -5.54 -8.91 37.96
C LEU A 199 -6.33 -9.15 39.25
N ARG A 200 -6.43 -8.14 40.13
CA ARG A 200 -7.28 -8.21 41.31
C ARG A 200 -8.76 -8.36 40.95
N LEU A 201 -9.28 -7.55 40.03
CA LEU A 201 -10.67 -7.64 39.57
C LEU A 201 -10.99 -9.01 38.97
N MET A 202 -10.07 -9.55 38.17
CA MET A 202 -10.18 -10.91 37.63
C MET A 202 -10.23 -11.96 38.73
N ALA A 203 -9.37 -11.84 39.75
CA ALA A 203 -9.31 -12.80 40.85
C ALA A 203 -10.60 -12.77 41.69
N GLU A 204 -11.07 -11.57 42.04
CA GLU A 204 -12.34 -11.36 42.75
C GLU A 204 -13.52 -11.96 41.96
N ARG A 205 -13.56 -11.78 40.63
CA ARG A 205 -14.58 -12.36 39.76
C ARG A 205 -14.56 -13.89 39.78
N SER A 206 -13.38 -14.50 39.64
CA SER A 206 -13.18 -15.95 39.64
C SER A 206 -13.59 -16.58 40.98
N LEU A 207 -13.14 -15.99 42.09
CA LEU A 207 -13.47 -16.44 43.44
C LEU A 207 -14.97 -16.35 43.72
N LYS A 208 -15.60 -15.22 43.36
CA LYS A 208 -17.04 -15.03 43.49
C LYS A 208 -17.84 -16.06 42.67
N ALA A 209 -17.44 -16.32 41.43
CA ALA A 209 -18.09 -17.32 40.58
C ALA A 209 -17.94 -18.74 41.14
N SER A 210 -16.84 -19.01 41.86
CA SER A 210 -16.56 -20.30 42.48
C SER A 210 -17.09 -20.44 43.92
N GLY A 211 -17.78 -19.42 44.45
CA GLY A 211 -18.26 -19.41 45.84
C GLY A 211 -17.14 -19.42 46.90
N LYS A 212 -15.92 -19.02 46.53
CA LYS A 212 -14.75 -19.00 47.41
C LYS A 212 -14.64 -17.66 48.15
N ASP A 213 -14.02 -17.69 49.32
CA ASP A 213 -13.70 -16.50 50.11
C ASP A 213 -12.81 -15.52 49.34
N ILE A 214 -13.07 -14.22 49.50
CA ILE A 214 -12.40 -13.11 48.80
C ILE A 214 -11.46 -12.39 49.79
N SER A 215 -10.59 -13.15 50.44
CA SER A 215 -9.52 -12.59 51.28
C SER A 215 -8.31 -12.18 50.44
N PRO A 216 -7.47 -11.24 50.93
CA PRO A 216 -6.25 -10.81 50.22
C PRO A 216 -5.32 -11.96 49.82
N GLN A 217 -5.17 -12.97 50.69
CA GLN A 217 -4.36 -14.14 50.40
C GLN A 217 -4.95 -14.96 49.24
N ARG A 218 -6.27 -15.17 49.21
CA ARG A 218 -6.94 -15.90 48.12
C ARG A 218 -6.86 -15.17 46.79
N ILE A 219 -6.98 -13.85 46.80
CA ILE A 219 -6.74 -13.02 45.61
C ILE A 219 -5.32 -13.24 45.08
N TYR A 220 -4.32 -13.18 45.95
CA TYR A 220 -2.93 -13.38 45.57
C TYR A 220 -2.66 -14.80 45.03
N ASP A 221 -3.22 -15.82 45.66
CA ASP A 221 -3.13 -17.21 45.19
C ASP A 221 -3.79 -17.39 43.81
N GLU A 222 -4.96 -16.78 43.58
CA GLU A 222 -5.63 -16.84 42.26
C GLU A 222 -4.82 -16.11 41.19
N ILE A 223 -4.21 -14.96 41.51
CA ILE A 223 -3.33 -14.22 40.59
C ILE A 223 -2.13 -15.07 40.14
N LYS A 224 -1.52 -15.85 41.04
CA LYS A 224 -0.39 -16.74 40.71
C LYS A 224 -0.73 -17.81 39.68
N GLU A 225 -1.99 -18.22 39.63
CA GLU A 225 -2.44 -19.22 38.67
C GLU A 225 -2.77 -18.63 37.29
N MET A 226 -2.97 -17.31 37.21
CA MET A 226 -3.30 -16.62 35.96
C MET A 226 -2.15 -16.64 34.97
N LYS A 227 -2.46 -16.91 33.71
CA LYS A 227 -1.55 -16.85 32.57
C LYS A 227 -1.77 -15.57 31.78
N ILE A 228 -0.74 -14.73 31.72
CA ILE A 228 -0.79 -13.40 31.11
C ILE A 228 0.11 -13.37 29.88
N VAL A 229 -0.45 -13.06 28.71
CA VAL A 229 0.29 -12.89 27.46
C VAL A 229 0.63 -11.42 27.25
N VAL A 230 1.91 -11.14 26.98
CA VAL A 230 2.44 -9.80 26.68
C VAL A 230 3.46 -9.89 25.55
N LEU A 231 3.44 -8.93 24.61
CA LEU A 231 4.50 -8.82 23.60
C LEU A 231 5.84 -8.48 24.24
N ASP A 232 6.90 -9.20 23.87
CA ASP A 232 8.27 -8.93 24.31
C ASP A 232 8.85 -7.74 23.55
N ARG A 233 8.73 -6.57 24.17
CA ARG A 233 9.14 -5.27 23.62
C ARG A 233 9.69 -4.39 24.73
N PRO A 234 10.67 -3.52 24.43
CA PRO A 234 11.21 -2.56 25.39
C PRO A 234 10.11 -1.71 26.07
N ARG A 235 9.09 -1.29 25.30
CA ARG A 235 7.93 -0.54 25.80
C ARG A 235 7.09 -1.24 26.87
N HIS A 236 7.28 -2.55 27.08
CA HIS A 236 6.52 -3.36 28.05
C HIS A 236 7.33 -3.79 29.27
N GLU A 237 8.58 -3.36 29.44
CA GLU A 237 9.46 -3.84 30.52
C GLU A 237 8.86 -3.72 31.94
N LYS A 238 8.19 -2.61 32.25
CA LYS A 238 7.51 -2.30 33.51
C LYS A 238 6.23 -3.10 33.67
N LEU A 239 5.48 -3.30 32.59
CA LEU A 239 4.31 -4.18 32.59
C LEU A 239 4.74 -5.61 32.93
N ILE A 240 5.75 -6.12 32.21
CA ILE A 240 6.37 -7.44 32.43
C ILE A 240 6.89 -7.57 33.86
N LYS A 241 7.64 -6.58 34.35
CA LYS A 241 8.18 -6.56 35.71
C LYS A 241 7.05 -6.61 36.75
N THR A 242 6.02 -5.79 36.59
CA THR A 242 4.88 -5.75 37.53
C THR A 242 4.12 -7.08 37.55
N VAL A 243 3.89 -7.70 36.39
CA VAL A 243 3.24 -9.04 36.30
C VAL A 243 4.08 -10.10 37.02
N ARG A 244 5.41 -10.08 36.83
CA ARG A 244 6.33 -11.01 37.53
C ARG A 244 6.33 -10.79 39.04
N GLU A 245 6.33 -9.54 39.50
CA GLU A 245 6.28 -9.20 40.94
C GLU A 245 4.98 -9.66 41.60
N LEU A 246 3.86 -9.62 40.87
CA LEU A 246 2.56 -10.14 41.33
C LEU A 246 2.50 -11.68 41.35
N GLY A 247 3.47 -12.37 40.75
CA GLY A 247 3.58 -13.83 40.74
C GLY A 247 2.74 -14.55 39.69
N ALA A 248 2.07 -13.83 38.79
CA ALA A 248 1.31 -14.43 37.70
C ALA A 248 2.22 -15.09 36.65
N LYS A 249 1.71 -16.09 35.94
CA LYS A 249 2.45 -16.84 34.90
C LYS A 249 2.54 -16.01 33.62
N LEU A 250 3.67 -15.34 33.43
CA LEU A 250 3.92 -14.53 32.24
C LEU A 250 4.30 -15.40 31.02
N ILE A 251 3.62 -15.20 29.90
CA ILE A 251 3.92 -15.79 28.59
C ILE A 251 4.33 -14.65 27.65
N LEU A 252 5.60 -14.64 27.24
CA LEU A 252 6.12 -13.66 26.30
C LEU A 252 5.99 -14.16 24.86
N VAL A 253 5.43 -13.32 24.01
CA VAL A 253 5.30 -13.55 22.56
C VAL A 253 6.13 -12.50 21.82
N THR A 254 6.87 -12.89 20.79
CA THR A 254 7.74 -11.96 20.07
C THR A 254 6.95 -11.05 19.15
N ASP A 255 6.13 -11.60 18.28
CA ASP A 255 5.51 -10.85 17.18
C ASP A 255 4.00 -11.15 17.02
N ASP A 256 3.44 -12.08 17.80
CA ASP A 256 2.06 -12.56 17.65
C ASP A 256 1.21 -12.20 18.88
N ASP A 257 0.40 -11.14 18.75
CA ASP A 257 -0.57 -10.73 19.76
C ASP A 257 -2.03 -10.91 19.32
N LEU A 258 -2.23 -11.60 18.19
CA LEU A 258 -3.52 -11.94 17.61
C LEU A 258 -3.95 -13.36 18.00
N THR A 259 -3.17 -14.39 17.63
CA THR A 259 -3.60 -15.78 17.80
C THR A 259 -3.76 -16.24 19.25
N PRO A 260 -3.06 -15.68 20.26
CA PRO A 260 -3.35 -15.95 21.66
C PRO A 260 -4.81 -15.67 22.03
N THR A 261 -5.53 -14.83 21.28
CA THR A 261 -6.98 -14.57 21.48
C THR A 261 -7.78 -15.86 21.41
N LEU A 262 -7.42 -16.81 20.53
CA LEU A 262 -8.07 -18.13 20.45
C LEU A 262 -7.84 -18.98 21.71
N ALA A 263 -6.70 -18.80 22.39
CA ALA A 263 -6.43 -19.47 23.65
C ALA A 263 -7.20 -18.83 24.80
N VAL A 264 -7.45 -17.52 24.75
CA VAL A 264 -8.30 -16.82 25.71
C VAL A 264 -9.75 -17.32 25.66
N THR A 265 -10.30 -17.54 24.46
CA THR A 265 -11.68 -18.05 24.30
C THR A 265 -11.84 -19.48 24.82
N ARG A 266 -10.76 -20.27 24.82
CA ARG A 266 -10.70 -21.62 25.41
C ARG A 266 -10.35 -21.64 26.90
N ASN A 267 -10.08 -20.49 27.53
CA ASN A 267 -9.55 -20.36 28.89
C ASN A 267 -8.17 -21.01 29.10
N ASP A 268 -7.39 -21.19 28.03
CA ASP A 268 -5.99 -21.63 28.11
C ASP A 268 -5.06 -20.50 28.59
N VAL A 269 -5.46 -19.24 28.32
CA VAL A 269 -4.84 -17.96 28.69
C VAL A 269 -5.90 -17.10 29.36
N ASP A 270 -5.53 -16.37 30.42
CA ASP A 270 -6.47 -15.59 31.22
C ASP A 270 -6.57 -14.13 30.76
N LEU A 271 -5.46 -13.52 30.34
CA LEU A 271 -5.39 -12.13 29.90
C LEU A 271 -4.32 -11.94 28.82
N ILE A 272 -4.68 -11.21 27.76
CA ILE A 272 -3.71 -10.58 26.85
C ILE A 272 -3.69 -9.09 27.18
N THR A 273 -2.52 -8.50 27.38
CA THR A 273 -2.42 -7.07 27.69
C THR A 273 -1.14 -6.42 27.15
N GLY A 274 -1.23 -5.17 26.70
CA GLY A 274 -0.09 -4.38 26.24
C GLY A 274 -0.41 -3.55 24.99
N ALA A 275 0.58 -2.78 24.53
CA ALA A 275 0.55 -2.00 23.30
C ALA A 275 0.94 -2.83 22.07
N GLY A 276 -0.01 -2.94 21.14
CA GLY A 276 0.10 -3.66 19.86
C GLY A 276 -0.60 -2.88 18.74
N GLY A 277 -0.65 -3.45 17.53
CA GLY A 277 -1.32 -2.80 16.41
C GLY A 277 -2.85 -2.82 16.56
N VAL A 278 -3.49 -1.78 16.02
CA VAL A 278 -4.95 -1.71 15.91
C VAL A 278 -5.54 -2.72 14.92
N PRO A 279 -4.92 -3.05 13.75
CA PRO A 279 -5.44 -4.09 12.86
C PRO A 279 -5.67 -5.43 13.57
N GLU A 280 -4.67 -5.89 14.33
CA GLU A 280 -4.69 -7.12 15.13
C GLU A 280 -5.77 -7.03 16.21
N ALA A 281 -5.96 -5.85 16.81
CA ALA A 281 -7.00 -5.62 17.81
C ALA A 281 -8.41 -5.76 17.22
N ILE A 282 -8.65 -5.30 15.99
CA ILE A 282 -9.94 -5.47 15.30
C ILE A 282 -10.18 -6.96 14.99
N LEU A 283 -9.16 -7.69 14.54
CA LEU A 283 -9.29 -9.13 14.32
C LEU A 283 -9.54 -9.90 15.62
N SER A 284 -8.83 -9.56 16.71
CA SER A 284 -9.11 -10.06 18.05
C SER A 284 -10.56 -9.77 18.47
N ALA A 285 -11.09 -8.59 18.15
CA ALA A 285 -12.47 -8.23 18.46
C ALA A 285 -13.49 -9.12 17.73
N ILE A 286 -13.26 -9.47 16.45
CA ILE A 286 -14.10 -10.44 15.73
C ILE A 286 -14.10 -11.79 16.47
N ILE A 287 -12.92 -12.27 16.88
CA ILE A 287 -12.78 -13.53 17.62
C ILE A 287 -13.55 -13.46 18.95
N VAL A 288 -13.39 -12.38 19.71
CA VAL A 288 -14.05 -12.16 21.01
C VAL A 288 -15.57 -12.05 20.88
N GLU A 289 -16.09 -11.33 19.89
CA GLU A 289 -17.54 -11.20 19.70
C GLU A 289 -18.18 -12.51 19.25
N LYS A 290 -17.49 -13.32 18.43
CA LYS A 290 -18.04 -14.59 17.93
C LYS A 290 -17.85 -15.77 18.89
N LEU A 291 -16.73 -15.84 19.61
CA LEU A 291 -16.40 -16.98 20.49
C LEU A 291 -16.52 -16.66 21.99
N GLY A 292 -16.75 -15.39 22.34
CA GLY A 292 -16.92 -14.91 23.70
C GLY A 292 -15.65 -14.36 24.35
N GLY A 293 -15.85 -13.63 25.45
CA GLY A 293 -14.84 -12.86 26.15
C GLY A 293 -15.27 -11.41 26.35
N GLU A 294 -14.30 -10.58 26.74
CA GLU A 294 -14.40 -9.13 26.84
C GLU A 294 -13.07 -8.51 26.41
N MET A 295 -13.15 -7.38 25.68
CA MET A 295 -11.99 -6.64 25.22
C MET A 295 -12.18 -5.15 25.45
N SER A 296 -11.07 -4.47 25.76
CA SER A 296 -10.98 -3.02 25.64
C SER A 296 -9.70 -2.60 24.93
N LEU A 297 -9.76 -1.49 24.19
CA LEU A 297 -8.68 -0.90 23.43
C LEU A 297 -8.65 0.61 23.67
N LYS A 298 -7.45 1.21 23.70
CA LYS A 298 -7.26 2.66 23.61
C LYS A 298 -6.15 2.97 22.62
N ILE A 299 -6.44 3.83 21.64
CA ILE A 299 -5.49 4.26 20.59
C ILE A 299 -4.40 5.13 21.22
N LEU A 300 -3.17 5.00 20.71
CA LEU A 300 -1.99 5.72 21.17
C LEU A 300 -1.41 6.63 20.08
N PRO A 301 -0.87 7.81 20.44
CA PRO A 301 0.05 8.53 19.56
C PRO A 301 1.29 7.69 19.27
N ALA A 302 1.91 7.88 18.10
CA ALA A 302 3.01 7.04 17.63
C ALA A 302 4.22 7.06 18.57
N ASP A 303 4.61 8.23 19.08
CA ASP A 303 5.75 8.35 19.99
C ASP A 303 5.47 7.66 21.34
N ILE A 304 4.21 7.72 21.81
CA ILE A 304 3.76 7.04 23.04
C ILE A 304 3.78 5.53 22.88
N ALA A 305 3.41 5.04 21.70
CA ALA A 305 3.43 3.62 21.41
C ALA A 305 4.83 3.01 21.42
N GLN A 306 5.90 3.83 21.34
CA GLN A 306 7.28 3.37 21.37
C GLN A 306 7.99 3.61 22.72
N ASP A 307 7.51 4.56 23.54
CA ASP A 307 8.13 4.93 24.81
C ASP A 307 7.31 4.49 26.04
N GLU A 308 7.89 3.59 26.82
CA GLU A 308 7.35 3.10 28.08
C GLU A 308 6.98 4.21 29.08
N LYS A 309 7.82 5.24 29.23
CA LYS A 309 7.63 6.30 30.23
C LYS A 309 6.39 7.14 29.92
N LEU A 310 6.05 7.25 28.64
CA LEU A 310 4.95 8.07 28.16
C LEU A 310 3.61 7.32 28.15
N LEU A 311 3.61 5.97 28.19
CA LEU A 311 2.39 5.17 28.39
C LEU A 311 1.67 5.49 29.71
N GLY A 312 2.31 6.15 30.67
CA GLY A 312 1.66 6.66 31.88
C GLY A 312 0.83 7.93 31.70
N LYS A 313 0.86 8.56 30.52
CA LYS A 313 0.26 9.89 30.23
C LYS A 313 -0.91 9.83 29.22
N LEU A 314 -1.71 8.76 29.24
CA LEU A 314 -2.78 8.44 28.28
C LEU A 314 -3.99 9.40 28.25
N SER A 315 -3.90 10.58 28.84
CA SER A 315 -4.96 11.59 28.86
C SER A 315 -4.57 12.92 28.20
N ASN A 316 -3.33 13.07 27.72
CA ASN A 316 -2.86 14.35 27.19
C ASN A 316 -2.92 14.40 25.65
N TRP A 317 -3.96 15.04 25.12
CA TRP A 317 -4.15 15.28 23.68
C TRP A 317 -2.96 16.01 23.02
N ASN A 318 -2.24 16.86 23.77
CA ASN A 318 -1.12 17.64 23.24
C ASN A 318 0.12 16.79 22.93
N LEU A 319 0.05 15.47 23.13
CA LEU A 319 1.09 14.52 22.73
C LEU A 319 1.03 14.18 21.22
N PHE A 320 -0.10 14.39 20.55
CA PHE A 320 -0.21 14.15 19.11
C PHE A 320 0.42 15.30 18.30
N LYS A 321 1.15 14.94 17.26
CA LYS A 321 1.61 15.88 16.22
C LYS A 321 0.44 16.29 15.34
N LYS A 322 0.51 17.44 14.66
CA LYS A 322 -0.59 17.93 13.81
C LYS A 322 -0.99 16.91 12.74
N ASN A 323 -0.01 16.29 12.11
CA ASN A 323 -0.27 15.27 11.08
C ASN A 323 -1.08 14.08 11.62
N GLU A 324 -0.77 13.59 12.82
CA GLU A 324 -1.52 12.53 13.49
C GLU A 324 -2.96 12.97 13.81
N ILE A 325 -3.14 14.23 14.22
CA ILE A 325 -4.48 14.80 14.47
C ILE A 325 -5.29 14.90 13.17
N ASP A 326 -4.69 15.36 12.08
CA ASP A 326 -5.37 15.46 10.78
C ASP A 326 -5.79 14.09 10.27
N ILE A 327 -4.89 13.12 10.42
CA ILE A 327 -5.18 11.71 10.17
C ILE A 327 -6.39 11.25 11.00
N LEU A 328 -6.40 11.45 12.32
CA LEU A 328 -7.49 11.00 13.19
C LEU A 328 -8.82 11.65 12.84
N ARG A 329 -8.81 12.94 12.47
CA ARG A 329 -10.01 13.68 12.04
C ARG A 329 -10.66 13.05 10.81
N ASN A 330 -9.88 12.51 9.87
CA ASN A 330 -10.42 11.82 8.69
C ASN A 330 -11.23 10.56 9.07
N PHE A 331 -10.93 9.97 10.23
CA PHE A 331 -11.68 8.83 10.79
C PHE A 331 -12.72 9.25 11.84
N LYS A 332 -13.08 10.54 11.89
CA LYS A 332 -14.02 11.11 12.87
C LYS A 332 -13.58 10.94 14.32
N ILE A 333 -12.27 10.82 14.56
CA ILE A 333 -11.67 10.79 15.89
C ILE A 333 -11.11 12.18 16.17
N VAL A 334 -11.63 12.85 17.20
CA VAL A 334 -11.36 14.26 17.47
C VAL A 334 -10.89 14.51 18.90
N ARG A 335 -10.56 15.78 19.17
CA ARG A 335 -10.13 16.24 20.49
C ARG A 335 -11.28 16.09 21.51
N PRO A 336 -10.98 15.79 22.79
CA PRO A 336 -12.01 15.71 23.81
C PRO A 336 -12.68 17.06 24.04
N GLY A 337 -14.01 17.03 24.07
CA GLY A 337 -14.86 18.20 24.23
C GLY A 337 -15.11 19.00 22.95
N THR A 338 -14.68 18.50 21.77
CA THR A 338 -14.96 19.13 20.46
C THR A 338 -15.80 18.26 19.54
N GLU A 339 -16.32 17.14 20.03
CA GLU A 339 -17.05 16.13 19.27
C GLU A 339 -18.36 16.70 18.70
N LYS A 340 -18.60 16.47 17.41
CA LYS A 340 -19.90 16.66 16.75
C LYS A 340 -20.65 15.34 16.64
N GLU A 341 -21.89 15.40 16.18
CA GLU A 341 -22.69 14.19 15.93
C GLU A 341 -21.96 13.23 14.97
N GLY A 342 -21.82 11.98 15.38
CA GLY A 342 -21.10 10.94 14.62
C GLY A 342 -19.58 10.94 14.79
N GLU A 343 -19.00 11.86 15.56
CA GLU A 343 -17.58 11.88 15.94
C GLU A 343 -17.36 11.21 17.30
N ARG A 344 -16.13 10.75 17.55
CA ARG A 344 -15.71 10.15 18.81
C ARG A 344 -14.48 10.85 19.34
N SER A 345 -14.38 10.94 20.66
CA SER A 345 -13.17 11.42 21.32
C SER A 345 -12.04 10.42 21.17
N TRP A 346 -10.80 10.88 21.03
CA TRP A 346 -9.65 9.98 21.01
C TRP A 346 -9.43 9.22 22.33
N ASP A 347 -9.83 9.80 23.46
CA ASP A 347 -9.61 9.20 24.78
C ASP A 347 -10.65 8.11 25.12
N THR A 348 -11.59 7.89 24.20
CA THR A 348 -12.56 6.79 24.19
C THR A 348 -11.86 5.45 24.41
N VAL A 349 -12.45 4.66 25.30
CA VAL A 349 -12.10 3.24 25.48
C VAL A 349 -13.03 2.43 24.60
N TRP A 350 -12.46 1.80 23.59
CA TRP A 350 -13.20 1.02 22.59
C TRP A 350 -13.40 -0.40 23.10
N THR A 351 -14.62 -0.92 23.06
CA THR A 351 -14.92 -2.31 23.39
C THR A 351 -14.79 -3.22 22.16
N SER A 352 -14.79 -4.55 22.34
CA SER A 352 -14.86 -5.48 21.19
C SER A 352 -16.04 -5.16 20.26
N ARG A 353 -17.19 -4.78 20.81
CA ARG A 353 -18.36 -4.39 20.03
C ARG A 353 -18.16 -3.07 19.28
N ASP A 354 -17.41 -2.11 19.82
CA ASP A 354 -17.10 -0.89 19.05
C ASP A 354 -16.15 -1.18 17.89
N LEU A 355 -15.28 -2.18 18.07
CA LEU A 355 -14.29 -2.61 17.07
C LEU A 355 -14.87 -3.51 15.97
N ALA A 356 -15.84 -4.35 16.34
CA ALA A 356 -16.45 -5.37 15.48
C ALA A 356 -17.94 -5.53 15.85
N ARG A 357 -18.82 -4.75 15.21
CA ARG A 357 -20.28 -4.72 15.49
C ARG A 357 -21.13 -5.44 14.46
N GLY A 358 -20.50 -5.96 13.40
CA GLY A 358 -21.23 -6.57 12.31
C GLY A 358 -22.02 -7.81 12.71
N MET A 359 -23.12 -8.05 12.02
CA MET A 359 -23.93 -9.24 12.18
C MET A 359 -23.29 -10.42 11.43
N ASP A 360 -22.85 -10.20 10.19
CA ASP A 360 -22.25 -11.21 9.31
C ASP A 360 -20.72 -11.05 9.24
N MET A 361 -20.05 -11.24 10.38
CA MET A 361 -18.59 -11.19 10.43
C MET A 361 -17.96 -12.56 10.20
N VAL A 362 -16.87 -12.57 9.45
CA VAL A 362 -16.04 -13.74 9.18
C VAL A 362 -14.59 -13.40 9.49
N PHE A 363 -13.89 -14.30 10.17
CA PHE A 363 -12.44 -14.27 10.31
C PHE A 363 -11.87 -15.49 9.59
N THR A 364 -10.86 -15.30 8.74
CA THR A 364 -10.08 -16.41 8.17
C THR A 364 -8.60 -16.23 8.44
N ALA A 365 -7.92 -17.33 8.75
CA ALA A 365 -6.47 -17.34 8.91
C ALA A 365 -5.85 -18.64 8.39
N SER A 366 -4.77 -18.56 7.63
CA SER A 366 -4.03 -19.74 7.20
C SER A 366 -2.86 -20.03 8.16
N VAL A 367 -2.67 -21.30 8.49
CA VAL A 367 -1.53 -21.75 9.29
C VAL A 367 -0.34 -21.98 8.35
N ILE A 368 0.57 -21.02 8.32
CA ILE A 368 1.76 -21.07 7.45
C ILE A 368 2.84 -21.95 8.09
N LYS A 369 3.10 -21.71 9.38
CA LYS A 369 3.92 -22.56 10.24
C LYS A 369 3.11 -22.84 11.50
N LYS A 370 3.11 -24.10 11.95
CA LYS A 370 2.37 -24.53 13.14
C LYS A 370 2.63 -23.63 14.34
N THR A 371 1.58 -23.32 15.08
CA THR A 371 1.58 -22.44 16.26
C THR A 371 0.93 -23.15 17.44
N PRO A 372 1.39 -22.94 18.69
CA PRO A 372 0.76 -23.55 19.86
C PRO A 372 -0.67 -23.04 20.13
N TRP A 373 -1.06 -21.93 19.51
CA TRP A 373 -2.33 -21.24 19.75
C TRP A 373 -3.51 -21.81 18.94
N ILE A 374 -3.23 -22.52 17.86
CA ILE A 374 -4.21 -23.12 16.96
C ILE A 374 -4.09 -24.64 17.02
N ARG A 375 -5.15 -25.29 17.52
CA ARG A 375 -5.18 -26.73 17.77
C ARG A 375 -6.46 -27.34 17.25
N PHE A 376 -6.38 -28.58 16.80
CA PHE A 376 -7.55 -29.41 16.54
C PHE A 376 -8.32 -29.68 17.85
N PRO A 377 -9.59 -30.14 17.76
CA PRO A 377 -10.38 -30.50 18.94
C PRO A 377 -9.74 -31.56 19.83
N ASP A 378 -8.88 -32.42 19.28
CA ASP A 378 -8.11 -33.43 20.04
C ASP A 378 -6.89 -32.85 20.78
N GLY A 379 -6.63 -31.55 20.66
CA GLY A 379 -5.54 -30.82 21.30
C GLY A 379 -4.23 -30.82 20.52
N LYS A 380 -4.13 -31.50 19.36
CA LYS A 380 -2.92 -31.47 18.54
C LYS A 380 -2.77 -30.12 17.82
N GLU A 381 -1.53 -29.65 17.68
CA GLU A 381 -1.23 -28.46 16.89
C GLU A 381 -1.59 -28.68 15.42
N VAL A 382 -2.21 -27.67 14.82
CA VAL A 382 -2.49 -27.68 13.38
C VAL A 382 -1.16 -27.55 12.61
N PRO A 383 -0.87 -28.43 11.64
CA PRO A 383 0.36 -28.34 10.87
C PRO A 383 0.40 -27.07 10.01
N GLY A 384 1.61 -26.65 9.65
CA GLY A 384 1.80 -25.59 8.66
C GLY A 384 1.44 -26.04 7.25
N VAL A 385 1.85 -25.26 6.26
CA VAL A 385 1.68 -25.61 4.85
C VAL A 385 2.51 -26.86 4.52
N GLU A 386 1.88 -27.83 3.86
CA GLU A 386 2.50 -29.09 3.46
C GLU A 386 2.44 -29.24 1.94
N LEU A 387 3.59 -29.39 1.27
CA LEU A 387 3.69 -29.70 -0.15
C LEU A 387 4.12 -31.16 -0.30
N GLU A 388 3.34 -31.96 -1.03
CA GLU A 388 3.72 -33.34 -1.41
C GLU A 388 4.58 -33.29 -2.68
N PRO A 389 5.90 -33.53 -2.59
CA PRO A 389 6.84 -33.34 -3.69
C PRO A 389 6.55 -34.14 -4.96
N GLU A 390 5.96 -35.33 -4.82
CA GLU A 390 5.72 -36.25 -5.94
C GLU A 390 4.42 -35.95 -6.70
N THR A 391 3.44 -35.36 -6.03
CA THR A 391 2.15 -35.00 -6.65
C THR A 391 2.04 -33.52 -6.95
N GLY A 392 2.85 -32.67 -6.30
CA GLY A 392 2.74 -31.22 -6.38
C GLY A 392 1.54 -30.65 -5.62
N GLU A 393 0.83 -31.46 -4.84
CA GLU A 393 -0.33 -31.00 -4.06
C GLU A 393 0.14 -30.23 -2.82
N VAL A 394 -0.49 -29.09 -2.58
CA VAL A 394 -0.24 -28.26 -1.38
C VAL A 394 -1.47 -28.30 -0.49
N THR A 395 -1.31 -28.76 0.75
CA THR A 395 -2.35 -28.66 1.79
C THR A 395 -2.10 -27.43 2.65
N VAL A 396 -3.16 -26.64 2.85
CA VAL A 396 -3.18 -25.52 3.79
C VAL A 396 -4.34 -25.68 4.75
N HIS A 397 -4.10 -25.53 6.05
CA HIS A 397 -5.18 -25.48 7.04
C HIS A 397 -5.63 -24.03 7.23
N VAL A 398 -6.91 -23.77 6.95
CA VAL A 398 -7.55 -22.46 7.12
C VAL A 398 -8.44 -22.51 8.35
N VAL A 399 -8.07 -21.74 9.37
CA VAL A 399 -8.95 -21.39 10.49
C VAL A 399 -10.02 -20.45 9.97
N ARG A 400 -11.27 -20.76 10.27
CA ARG A 400 -12.41 -19.95 9.90
C ARG A 400 -13.32 -19.77 11.11
N ILE A 401 -13.68 -18.54 11.42
CA ILE A 401 -14.70 -18.21 12.41
C ILE A 401 -15.81 -17.48 11.70
N ALA A 402 -17.02 -18.05 11.76
CA ALA A 402 -18.23 -17.48 11.20
C ALA A 402 -19.43 -17.92 12.03
N GLY A 403 -20.41 -17.04 12.21
CA GLY A 403 -21.40 -17.24 13.28
C GLY A 403 -20.68 -17.37 14.62
N ASN A 404 -21.03 -18.37 15.43
CA ASN A 404 -20.37 -18.66 16.71
C ASN A 404 -19.47 -19.90 16.65
N ASN A 405 -19.06 -20.31 15.44
CA ASN A 405 -18.33 -21.55 15.20
C ASN A 405 -16.89 -21.26 14.78
N LEU A 406 -15.96 -22.06 15.28
CA LEU A 406 -14.58 -22.13 14.82
C LEU A 406 -14.38 -23.45 14.06
N GLU A 407 -13.89 -23.35 12.83
CA GLU A 407 -13.58 -24.47 11.95
C GLU A 407 -12.10 -24.43 11.58
N ILE A 408 -11.48 -25.60 11.40
CA ILE A 408 -10.13 -25.74 10.83
C ILE A 408 -10.28 -26.58 9.58
N VAL A 409 -10.27 -25.92 8.42
CA VAL A 409 -10.59 -26.53 7.13
C VAL A 409 -9.30 -26.83 6.36
N PRO A 410 -8.98 -28.10 6.05
CA PRO A 410 -7.89 -28.42 5.15
C PRO A 410 -8.29 -28.10 3.70
N VAL A 411 -7.61 -27.14 3.08
CA VAL A 411 -7.77 -26.81 1.66
C VAL A 411 -6.60 -27.40 0.89
N MET A 412 -6.89 -28.27 -0.07
CA MET A 412 -5.88 -28.86 -0.95
C MET A 412 -5.84 -28.11 -2.28
N TYR A 413 -4.67 -27.59 -2.64
CA TYR A 413 -4.41 -26.93 -3.90
C TYR A 413 -3.61 -27.86 -4.81
N THR A 414 -4.08 -28.06 -6.05
CA THR A 414 -3.24 -28.63 -7.11
C THR A 414 -2.44 -27.53 -7.77
N THR A 415 -1.21 -27.83 -8.18
CA THR A 415 -0.28 -26.82 -8.68
C THR A 415 0.18 -27.13 -10.10
N THR A 416 0.94 -26.22 -10.70
CA THR A 416 1.63 -26.50 -11.97
C THR A 416 2.60 -27.67 -11.87
N ILE A 417 3.13 -27.99 -10.68
CA ILE A 417 3.90 -29.22 -10.46
C ILE A 417 3.01 -30.44 -10.74
N SER A 418 1.78 -30.46 -10.25
CA SER A 418 0.82 -31.54 -10.48
C SER A 418 0.55 -31.76 -11.97
N GLU A 419 0.37 -30.67 -12.72
CA GLU A 419 0.17 -30.75 -14.17
C GLU A 419 1.43 -31.28 -14.89
N CYS A 420 2.61 -30.79 -14.53
CA CYS A 420 3.87 -31.26 -15.09
C CYS A 420 4.08 -32.76 -14.82
N VAL A 421 3.82 -33.22 -13.59
CA VAL A 421 3.95 -34.63 -13.21
C VAL A 421 2.98 -35.51 -14.00
N ARG A 422 1.71 -35.10 -14.13
CA ARG A 422 0.72 -35.82 -14.94
C ARG A 422 1.16 -35.96 -16.39
N ARG A 423 1.57 -34.86 -17.04
CA ARG A 423 2.03 -34.85 -18.44
C ARG A 423 3.28 -35.69 -18.67
N GLN A 424 4.17 -35.75 -17.67
CA GLN A 424 5.36 -36.63 -17.73
C GLN A 424 4.97 -38.11 -17.68
N LYS A 425 4.00 -38.49 -16.82
CA LYS A 425 3.49 -39.87 -16.73
C LYS A 425 2.83 -40.31 -18.04
N GLU A 426 1.92 -39.49 -18.57
CA GLU A 426 1.25 -39.77 -19.86
C GLU A 426 2.26 -39.99 -21.01
N ARG A 427 3.32 -39.18 -21.03
CA ARG A 427 4.41 -39.35 -22.01
C ARG A 427 5.20 -40.64 -21.81
N ALA A 428 5.55 -40.96 -20.57
CA ALA A 428 6.26 -42.20 -20.26
C ALA A 428 5.45 -43.43 -20.67
N GLU A 429 4.14 -43.43 -20.41
CA GLU A 429 3.20 -44.49 -20.82
C GLU A 429 3.10 -44.60 -22.35
N SER A 430 3.07 -43.46 -23.06
CA SER A 430 3.10 -43.41 -24.53
C SER A 430 4.47 -43.70 -25.17
N HIS A 431 5.50 -44.04 -24.39
CA HIS A 431 6.89 -44.25 -24.83
C HIS A 431 7.48 -43.06 -25.63
N ALA A 432 6.93 -41.86 -25.43
CA ALA A 432 7.43 -40.65 -26.06
C ALA A 432 8.79 -40.24 -25.46
N ARG A 433 9.67 -39.66 -26.27
CA ARG A 433 10.95 -39.12 -25.77
C ARG A 433 10.71 -38.02 -24.74
N ALA A 434 11.64 -37.90 -23.79
CA ALA A 434 11.65 -36.82 -22.81
C ALA A 434 11.62 -35.45 -23.51
N ASP A 435 10.71 -34.60 -23.05
CA ASP A 435 10.48 -33.26 -23.60
C ASP A 435 11.28 -32.23 -22.82
N GLY A 436 12.20 -31.56 -23.50
CA GLY A 436 13.04 -30.53 -22.90
C GLY A 436 12.22 -29.37 -22.34
N ASP A 437 11.15 -28.96 -23.03
CA ASP A 437 10.31 -27.85 -22.59
C ASP A 437 9.48 -28.25 -21.37
N LEU A 438 8.98 -29.48 -21.31
CA LEU A 438 8.26 -29.99 -20.13
C LEU A 438 9.17 -30.09 -18.90
N LEU A 439 10.44 -30.46 -19.09
CA LEU A 439 11.43 -30.47 -18.02
C LEU A 439 11.75 -29.05 -17.53
N ILE A 440 11.86 -28.09 -18.45
CA ILE A 440 11.99 -26.66 -18.10
C ILE A 440 10.78 -26.20 -17.28
N GLN A 441 9.56 -26.43 -17.78
CA GLN A 441 8.31 -26.07 -17.09
C GLN A 441 8.24 -26.70 -15.69
N SER A 442 8.67 -27.96 -15.55
CA SER A 442 8.75 -28.64 -14.26
C SER A 442 9.76 -27.96 -13.32
N GLY A 443 10.92 -27.58 -13.86
CA GLY A 443 11.94 -26.85 -13.11
C GLY A 443 11.43 -25.49 -12.60
N GLU A 444 10.77 -24.74 -13.47
CA GLU A 444 10.12 -23.47 -13.14
C GLU A 444 9.06 -23.65 -12.05
N ALA A 445 8.16 -24.64 -12.21
CA ALA A 445 7.12 -24.96 -11.24
C ALA A 445 7.69 -25.34 -9.86
N TYR A 446 8.71 -26.22 -9.81
CA TYR A 446 9.36 -26.58 -8.55
C TYR A 446 10.01 -25.37 -7.86
N ALA A 447 10.66 -24.48 -8.62
CA ALA A 447 11.27 -23.27 -8.08
C ALA A 447 10.21 -22.30 -7.50
N GLU A 448 9.01 -22.26 -8.08
CA GLU A 448 7.91 -21.44 -7.59
C GLU A 448 7.36 -21.87 -6.22
N PHE A 449 7.68 -23.08 -5.76
CA PHE A 449 7.30 -23.59 -4.43
C PHE A 449 8.51 -23.91 -3.54
N GLY A 450 9.69 -23.33 -3.85
CA GLY A 450 10.88 -23.44 -3.00
C GLY A 450 11.66 -24.76 -3.14
N MET A 451 11.32 -25.60 -4.11
CA MET A 451 11.98 -26.90 -4.34
C MET A 451 13.19 -26.77 -5.26
N PHE A 452 14.13 -25.88 -4.92
CA PHE A 452 15.21 -25.47 -5.83
C PHE A 452 16.12 -26.61 -6.27
N GLN A 453 16.39 -27.59 -5.40
CA GLN A 453 17.22 -28.75 -5.78
C GLN A 453 16.54 -29.64 -6.83
N ARG A 454 15.23 -29.88 -6.70
CA ARG A 454 14.45 -30.60 -7.74
C ARG A 454 14.37 -29.79 -9.02
N ALA A 455 14.15 -28.49 -8.89
CA ALA A 455 14.12 -27.57 -10.01
C ALA A 455 15.40 -27.63 -10.84
N LYS A 456 16.56 -27.47 -10.17
CA LYS A 456 17.89 -27.62 -10.78
C LYS A 456 18.10 -28.99 -11.42
N GLY A 457 17.62 -30.06 -10.79
CA GLY A 457 17.63 -31.41 -11.34
C GLY A 457 16.87 -31.53 -12.66
N CYS A 458 15.69 -30.92 -12.78
CA CYS A 458 14.91 -30.87 -14.02
C CYS A 458 15.66 -30.12 -15.13
N ILE A 459 16.22 -28.95 -14.82
CA ILE A 459 16.98 -28.14 -15.80
C ILE A 459 18.24 -28.88 -16.29
N ARG A 460 18.99 -29.55 -15.39
CA ARG A 460 20.15 -30.38 -15.78
C ARG A 460 19.73 -31.51 -16.72
N LYS A 461 18.62 -32.20 -16.45
CA LYS A 461 18.10 -33.25 -17.33
C LYS A 461 17.74 -32.70 -18.71
N ALA A 462 17.08 -31.54 -18.77
CA ALA A 462 16.73 -30.88 -20.03
C ALA A 462 17.97 -30.60 -20.89
N LYS A 463 19.05 -30.12 -20.27
CA LYS A 463 20.34 -29.82 -20.93
C LYS A 463 21.00 -31.05 -21.58
N THR A 464 20.77 -32.25 -21.05
CA THR A 464 21.40 -33.49 -21.55
C THR A 464 20.69 -34.13 -22.75
N LEU A 465 19.57 -33.55 -23.22
CA LEU A 465 18.82 -34.09 -24.35
C LEU A 465 19.57 -33.90 -25.67
N LYS A 466 19.72 -34.98 -26.46
CA LYS A 466 20.60 -35.08 -27.65
C LYS A 466 20.28 -34.11 -28.82
N ASN A 467 19.19 -33.35 -28.77
CA ASN A 467 18.71 -32.48 -29.86
C ASN A 467 18.55 -31.00 -29.47
N ALA A 468 19.16 -30.53 -28.37
CA ALA A 468 19.04 -29.14 -27.95
C ALA A 468 19.84 -28.19 -28.86
N ASN A 469 19.19 -27.15 -29.40
CA ASN A 469 19.88 -26.07 -30.12
C ASN A 469 20.60 -25.12 -29.13
N LYS A 470 21.45 -24.24 -29.66
CA LYS A 470 22.26 -23.30 -28.85
C LYS A 470 21.39 -22.39 -27.96
N ASP A 471 20.28 -21.89 -28.50
CA ASP A 471 19.36 -21.00 -27.78
C ASP A 471 18.68 -21.71 -26.60
N PHE A 472 18.28 -22.97 -26.78
CA PHE A 472 17.70 -23.79 -25.73
C PHE A 472 18.70 -24.07 -24.59
N LEU A 473 19.95 -24.38 -24.94
CA LEU A 473 21.01 -24.57 -23.95
C LEU A 473 21.29 -23.29 -23.17
N GLN A 474 21.33 -22.14 -23.85
CA GLN A 474 21.49 -20.83 -23.22
C GLN A 474 20.33 -20.52 -22.27
N LYS A 475 19.09 -20.84 -22.66
CA LYS A 475 17.91 -20.74 -21.78
C LYS A 475 18.05 -21.62 -20.54
N CYS A 476 18.46 -22.88 -20.70
CA CYS A 476 18.70 -23.79 -19.58
C CYS A 476 19.76 -23.24 -18.62
N ASP A 477 20.86 -22.70 -19.13
CA ASP A 477 21.93 -22.15 -18.30
C ASP A 477 21.49 -20.89 -17.55
N ALA A 478 20.73 -20.00 -18.20
CA ALA A 478 20.16 -18.82 -17.56
C ALA A 478 19.15 -19.18 -16.45
N LEU A 479 18.26 -20.14 -16.71
CA LEU A 479 17.29 -20.63 -15.73
C LEU A 479 17.99 -21.29 -14.55
N TYR A 480 18.99 -22.13 -14.82
CA TYR A 480 19.77 -22.80 -13.78
C TYR A 480 20.44 -21.77 -12.85
N GLU A 481 21.14 -20.78 -13.42
CA GLU A 481 21.83 -19.74 -12.65
C GLU A 481 20.86 -18.90 -11.82
N TYR A 482 19.68 -18.58 -12.38
CA TYR A 482 18.64 -17.86 -11.63
C TYR A 482 18.09 -18.68 -10.46
N ILE A 483 17.83 -19.98 -10.66
CA ILE A 483 17.38 -20.89 -9.60
C ILE A 483 18.47 -21.06 -8.54
N GLU A 484 19.75 -21.14 -8.94
CA GLU A 484 20.87 -21.18 -8.02
C GLU A 484 20.90 -19.93 -7.12
N GLY A 485 20.73 -18.73 -7.69
CA GLY A 485 20.63 -17.50 -6.91
C GLY A 485 19.46 -17.50 -5.90
N LEU A 486 18.31 -18.09 -6.26
CA LEU A 486 17.19 -18.26 -5.33
C LEU A 486 17.49 -19.27 -4.22
N ASP A 487 18.19 -20.36 -4.55
CA ASP A 487 18.57 -21.41 -3.62
C ASP A 487 19.56 -20.89 -2.57
N VAL A 488 20.61 -20.17 -3.02
CA VAL A 488 21.58 -19.47 -2.17
C VAL A 488 20.87 -18.51 -1.22
N LEU A 489 19.89 -17.74 -1.73
CA LEU A 489 19.12 -16.81 -0.92
C LEU A 489 18.28 -17.48 0.19
N VAL A 490 17.94 -18.75 0.04
CA VAL A 490 17.13 -19.50 1.01
C VAL A 490 17.99 -20.30 1.99
N ASN A 491 19.12 -20.85 1.52
CA ASN A 491 19.90 -21.82 2.28
C ASN A 491 21.20 -21.25 2.85
N GLU A 492 21.79 -20.24 2.23
CA GLU A 492 23.08 -19.69 2.65
C GLU A 492 22.89 -18.38 3.42
N ARG A 493 23.65 -18.20 4.50
CA ARG A 493 23.79 -16.87 5.10
C ARG A 493 24.52 -15.98 4.10
N VAL A 494 23.87 -14.91 3.69
CA VAL A 494 24.45 -13.97 2.74
C VAL A 494 25.56 -13.20 3.45
N GLN A 495 26.78 -13.72 3.43
CA GLN A 495 27.93 -13.09 4.10
C GLN A 495 28.27 -11.72 3.49
N THR A 496 28.05 -11.56 2.17
CA THR A 496 28.15 -10.28 1.47
C THR A 496 27.12 -10.15 0.35
N PRO A 497 26.45 -8.99 0.20
CA PRO A 497 25.58 -8.65 -0.94
C PRO A 497 26.08 -9.06 -2.33
N GLY A 498 27.39 -8.98 -2.57
CA GLY A 498 28.01 -9.20 -3.88
C GLY A 498 27.78 -10.59 -4.46
N THR A 499 27.94 -11.66 -3.68
CA THR A 499 27.85 -13.04 -4.17
C THR A 499 26.44 -13.39 -4.65
N LEU A 500 25.41 -12.98 -3.90
CA LEU A 500 24.02 -13.20 -4.28
C LEU A 500 23.65 -12.41 -5.54
N ILE A 501 24.03 -11.13 -5.58
CA ILE A 501 23.75 -10.24 -6.71
C ILE A 501 24.40 -10.77 -7.98
N GLU A 502 25.58 -11.38 -7.89
CA GLU A 502 26.32 -11.90 -9.04
C GLU A 502 25.55 -12.96 -9.83
N HIS A 503 24.85 -13.88 -9.14
CA HIS A 503 23.98 -14.86 -9.81
C HIS A 503 22.92 -14.18 -10.68
N PHE A 504 22.25 -13.15 -10.15
CA PHE A 504 21.23 -12.42 -10.91
C PHE A 504 21.84 -11.55 -12.01
N LYS A 505 23.01 -10.92 -11.78
CA LYS A 505 23.71 -10.08 -12.77
C LYS A 505 24.10 -10.87 -14.02
N LYS A 506 24.63 -12.08 -13.85
CA LYS A 506 25.01 -12.99 -14.95
C LYS A 506 23.88 -13.25 -15.94
N VAL A 507 22.63 -13.18 -15.52
CA VAL A 507 21.47 -13.44 -16.38
C VAL A 507 20.66 -12.18 -16.73
N CYS A 508 21.01 -11.02 -16.18
CA CYS A 508 20.26 -9.76 -16.39
C CYS A 508 20.25 -9.28 -17.85
N HIS A 509 21.27 -9.63 -18.63
CA HIS A 509 21.39 -9.23 -20.04
C HIS A 509 20.66 -10.19 -21.01
N LEU A 510 20.25 -11.37 -20.52
CA LEU A 510 19.58 -12.40 -21.31
C LEU A 510 18.05 -12.28 -21.30
N GLY A 511 17.50 -11.57 -20.31
CA GLY A 511 16.06 -11.28 -20.26
C GLY A 511 15.67 -10.34 -21.41
N ARG A 512 14.93 -10.86 -22.39
CA ARG A 512 14.16 -10.00 -23.31
C ARG A 512 13.12 -9.21 -22.50
N LYS A 513 12.66 -8.07 -23.01
CA LYS A 513 11.58 -7.27 -22.39
C LYS A 513 10.33 -8.09 -22.02
N ASP A 514 10.12 -9.22 -22.70
CA ASP A 514 8.93 -10.09 -22.56
C ASP A 514 9.19 -11.45 -21.91
N ASP A 515 10.40 -11.74 -21.41
CA ASP A 515 10.69 -13.04 -20.77
C ASP A 515 10.23 -13.01 -19.29
N ILE A 516 8.93 -13.25 -19.09
CA ILE A 516 8.15 -13.07 -17.85
C ILE A 516 8.77 -13.74 -16.61
N TRP A 517 9.59 -14.79 -16.79
CA TRP A 517 10.10 -15.63 -15.70
C TRP A 517 11.41 -15.13 -15.07
N LEU A 518 12.35 -14.62 -15.88
CA LEU A 518 13.66 -14.17 -15.41
C LEU A 518 13.61 -12.71 -14.91
N LYS A 519 13.02 -12.51 -13.73
CA LYS A 519 12.90 -11.20 -13.06
C LYS A 519 14.21 -10.72 -12.41
N SER A 520 15.36 -11.00 -13.02
CA SER A 520 16.70 -10.81 -12.43
C SER A 520 17.02 -9.35 -12.11
N LYS A 521 16.71 -8.41 -13.02
CA LYS A 521 16.86 -6.97 -12.74
C LYS A 521 16.00 -6.52 -11.56
N LEU A 522 14.76 -7.01 -11.49
CA LEU A 522 13.85 -6.72 -10.39
C LEU A 522 14.33 -7.34 -9.07
N MET A 523 14.93 -8.54 -9.09
CA MET A 523 15.52 -9.16 -7.91
C MET A 523 16.66 -8.31 -7.34
N ILE A 524 17.57 -7.83 -8.18
CA ILE A 524 18.69 -6.97 -7.75
C ILE A 524 18.15 -5.64 -7.21
N LYS A 525 17.23 -5.00 -7.93
CA LYS A 525 16.56 -3.77 -7.51
C LYS A 525 15.94 -3.93 -6.12
N ARG A 526 15.10 -4.96 -5.92
CA ARG A 526 14.42 -5.23 -4.64
C ARG A 526 15.40 -5.52 -3.51
N PHE A 527 16.53 -6.17 -3.81
CA PHE A 527 17.55 -6.44 -2.80
C PHE A 527 18.22 -5.15 -2.31
N PHE A 528 18.60 -4.26 -3.21
CA PHE A 528 19.12 -2.95 -2.84
C PHE A 528 18.07 -2.08 -2.14
N GLU A 529 16.80 -2.14 -2.55
CA GLU A 529 15.71 -1.47 -1.83
C GLU A 529 15.58 -1.96 -0.40
N TYR A 530 15.59 -3.28 -0.18
CA TYR A 530 15.55 -3.88 1.14
C TYR A 530 16.73 -3.44 2.02
N LEU A 531 17.96 -3.46 1.48
CA LEU A 531 19.15 -2.97 2.19
C LEU A 531 19.03 -1.49 2.51
N GLY A 532 18.53 -0.69 1.56
CA GLY A 532 18.28 0.72 1.75
C GLY A 532 17.27 0.99 2.86
N ASP A 533 16.15 0.26 2.87
CA ASP A 533 15.12 0.36 3.91
C ASP A 533 15.67 -0.05 5.28
N LYS A 534 16.44 -1.13 5.35
CA LYS A 534 17.13 -1.56 6.58
C LYS A 534 18.07 -0.48 7.11
N HIS A 535 18.94 0.06 6.26
CA HIS A 535 19.84 1.15 6.64
C HIS A 535 19.08 2.40 7.06
N TYR A 536 17.98 2.74 6.39
CA TYR A 536 17.13 3.87 6.75
C TYR A 536 16.52 3.68 8.14
N HIS A 537 16.00 2.49 8.45
CA HIS A 537 15.46 2.16 9.78
C HIS A 537 16.53 2.23 10.87
N ASP A 538 17.73 1.73 10.57
CA ASP A 538 18.89 1.79 11.47
C ASP A 538 19.51 3.20 11.56
N ARG A 539 18.93 4.21 10.89
CA ARG A 539 19.40 5.60 10.82
C ARG A 539 20.79 5.76 10.16
N HIS A 540 21.20 4.79 9.35
CA HIS A 540 22.40 4.82 8.50
C HIS A 540 22.09 5.43 7.13
N TYR A 541 21.72 6.70 7.10
CA TYR A 541 21.12 7.34 5.92
C TYR A 541 22.02 7.42 4.69
N GLU A 542 23.34 7.59 4.84
CA GLU A 542 24.28 7.59 3.71
C GLU A 542 24.36 6.21 3.04
N ALA A 543 24.36 5.14 3.83
CA ALA A 543 24.31 3.77 3.32
C ALA A 543 22.96 3.50 2.64
N ALA A 544 21.86 3.97 3.23
CA ALA A 544 20.53 3.86 2.64
C ALA A 544 20.46 4.56 1.27
N LEU A 545 21.00 5.78 1.18
CA LEU A 545 21.07 6.57 -0.04
C LEU A 545 21.89 5.87 -1.13
N ALA A 546 23.05 5.28 -0.78
CA ALA A 546 23.86 4.49 -1.69
C ALA A 546 23.08 3.30 -2.26
N CYS A 547 22.38 2.55 -1.40
CA CYS A 547 21.56 1.43 -1.82
C CYS A 547 20.40 1.85 -2.73
N TYR A 548 19.67 2.92 -2.40
CA TYR A 548 18.58 3.39 -3.26
C TYR A 548 19.06 3.88 -4.62
N ARG A 549 20.24 4.51 -4.70
CA ARG A 549 20.87 4.91 -5.96
C ARG A 549 21.27 3.71 -6.81
N GLU A 550 21.81 2.66 -6.19
CA GLU A 550 22.06 1.39 -6.90
C GLU A 550 20.77 0.79 -7.43
N ALA A 551 19.70 0.76 -6.64
CA ALA A 551 18.40 0.24 -7.09
C ALA A 551 17.83 1.02 -8.29
N LEU A 552 17.99 2.35 -8.30
CA LEU A 552 17.57 3.22 -9.41
C LEU A 552 18.26 2.87 -10.75
N GLN A 553 19.51 2.39 -10.73
CA GLN A 553 20.22 1.97 -11.95
C GLN A 553 19.55 0.78 -12.66
N TYR A 554 18.82 -0.08 -11.93
CA TYR A 554 18.16 -1.25 -12.50
C TYR A 554 16.73 -0.97 -12.96
N SER A 555 16.01 -0.09 -12.24
CA SER A 555 14.64 0.29 -12.56
C SER A 555 14.31 1.63 -11.89
N PRO A 556 14.40 2.74 -12.64
CA PRO A 556 13.97 4.06 -12.17
C PRO A 556 12.48 4.03 -11.83
N GLN A 557 12.13 4.42 -10.61
CA GLN A 557 10.75 4.51 -10.14
C GLN A 557 10.60 5.70 -9.18
N LEU A 558 9.50 6.44 -9.32
CA LEU A 558 9.20 7.61 -8.48
C LEU A 558 9.18 7.27 -6.98
N SER A 559 8.78 6.06 -6.60
CA SER A 559 8.85 5.59 -5.20
C SER A 559 10.28 5.60 -4.64
N LEU A 560 11.26 5.19 -5.44
CA LEU A 560 12.68 5.22 -5.06
C LEU A 560 13.22 6.63 -5.03
N TYR A 561 12.90 7.46 -6.03
CA TYR A 561 13.25 8.87 -6.01
C TYR A 561 12.70 9.57 -4.76
N ARG A 562 11.47 9.25 -4.34
CA ARG A 562 10.90 9.75 -3.08
C ARG A 562 11.67 9.29 -1.85
N LYS A 563 12.16 8.04 -1.80
CA LYS A 563 13.01 7.55 -0.70
C LYS A 563 14.33 8.34 -0.64
N VAL A 564 14.99 8.52 -1.79
CA VAL A 564 16.21 9.33 -1.93
C VAL A 564 15.99 10.77 -1.46
N ASN A 565 14.97 11.44 -1.98
CA ASN A 565 14.65 12.83 -1.64
C ASN A 565 14.25 12.97 -0.16
N SER A 566 13.59 11.97 0.42
CA SER A 566 13.25 11.98 1.86
C SER A 566 14.49 12.01 2.73
N ILE A 567 15.55 11.31 2.33
CA ILE A 567 16.83 11.34 3.05
C ILE A 567 17.52 12.69 2.85
N GLN A 568 17.63 13.14 1.59
CA GLN A 568 18.33 14.39 1.25
C GLN A 568 17.69 15.64 1.88
N MET A 569 16.39 15.63 2.10
CA MET A 569 15.63 16.74 2.71
C MET A 569 15.18 16.44 4.15
N ARG A 570 15.69 15.39 4.79
CA ARG A 570 15.18 14.93 6.10
C ARG A 570 15.19 16.05 7.13
N ASP A 571 16.33 16.68 7.34
CA ASP A 571 16.53 17.66 8.41
C ASP A 571 15.65 18.90 8.19
N MET A 572 15.54 19.36 6.94
CA MET A 572 14.65 20.47 6.57
C MET A 572 13.17 20.12 6.77
N LEU A 573 12.76 18.90 6.45
CA LEU A 573 11.38 18.46 6.67
C LEU A 573 11.06 18.37 8.16
N GLU A 574 11.99 17.82 8.95
CA GLU A 574 11.86 17.74 10.41
C GLU A 574 11.75 19.14 11.04
N GLU A 575 12.62 20.07 10.64
CA GLU A 575 12.60 21.47 11.07
C GLU A 575 11.28 22.17 10.70
N TYR A 576 10.85 22.07 9.43
CA TYR A 576 9.58 22.65 8.98
C TYR A 576 8.40 22.13 9.80
N PHE A 577 8.25 20.81 9.95
CA PHE A 577 7.11 20.25 10.67
C PHE A 577 7.15 20.57 12.16
N HIS A 578 8.33 20.71 12.76
CA HIS A 578 8.47 21.16 14.14
C HIS A 578 7.93 22.59 14.32
N LEU A 579 8.40 23.55 13.52
CA LEU A 579 7.97 24.95 13.59
C LEU A 579 6.46 25.10 13.32
N ILE A 580 5.94 24.35 12.35
CA ILE A 580 4.50 24.33 12.06
C ILE A 580 3.70 23.77 13.23
N ASP A 581 4.16 22.69 13.87
CA ASP A 581 3.50 22.14 15.06
C ASP A 581 3.48 23.15 16.23
N GLU A 582 4.52 23.97 16.41
CA GLU A 582 4.55 25.05 17.41
C GLU A 582 3.49 26.12 17.10
N ILE A 583 3.41 26.60 15.86
CA ILE A 583 2.38 27.57 15.44
C ILE A 583 0.97 27.00 15.67
N TYR A 584 0.74 25.72 15.35
CA TYR A 584 -0.55 25.09 15.61
C TYR A 584 -0.90 25.00 17.10
N LYS A 585 0.08 24.75 17.97
CA LYS A 585 -0.12 24.74 19.42
C LYS A 585 -0.50 26.12 19.93
N GLU A 586 0.17 27.18 19.48
CA GLU A 586 -0.16 28.58 19.82
C GLU A 586 -1.57 28.96 19.38
N LEU A 587 -1.99 28.51 18.19
CA LEU A 587 -3.34 28.72 17.66
C LEU A 587 -4.40 27.77 18.23
N ASN A 588 -4.04 26.91 19.18
CA ASN A 588 -4.89 25.87 19.77
C ASN A 588 -5.59 25.00 18.69
N TYR A 589 -4.86 24.70 17.61
CA TYR A 589 -5.30 23.91 16.45
C TYR A 589 -6.52 24.46 15.69
N LYS A 590 -6.82 25.77 15.79
CA LYS A 590 -7.85 26.44 14.99
C LYS A 590 -7.32 26.77 13.59
N GLU A 591 -8.18 26.65 12.57
CA GLU A 591 -7.83 27.07 11.22
C GLU A 591 -7.94 28.60 11.08
N SER A 592 -6.89 29.22 10.55
CA SER A 592 -6.83 30.65 10.22
C SER A 592 -6.71 30.80 8.71
N ARG A 593 -7.30 31.87 8.14
CA ARG A 593 -7.13 32.21 6.71
C ARG A 593 -5.66 32.51 6.37
N ASP A 594 -4.87 32.97 7.33
CA ASP A 594 -3.44 33.26 7.15
C ASP A 594 -2.53 32.01 7.29
N LEU A 595 -3.08 30.85 7.63
CA LEU A 595 -2.29 29.66 7.92
C LEU A 595 -1.51 29.15 6.70
N GLU A 596 -2.07 29.24 5.50
CA GLU A 596 -1.36 28.87 4.28
C GLU A 596 -0.20 29.80 3.98
N LYS A 597 -0.37 31.10 4.27
CA LYS A 597 0.68 32.12 4.17
C LYS A 597 1.81 31.84 5.17
N TYR A 598 1.48 31.49 6.41
CA TYR A 598 2.49 31.11 7.42
C TYR A 598 3.23 29.83 7.03
N LYS A 599 2.53 28.81 6.51
CA LYS A 599 3.16 27.61 5.97
C LYS A 599 4.17 27.93 4.88
N LEU A 600 3.80 28.78 3.94
CA LEU A 600 4.73 29.22 2.89
C LEU A 600 5.92 29.97 3.48
N GLY A 601 5.70 30.89 4.42
CA GLY A 601 6.76 31.66 5.07
C GLY A 601 7.80 30.77 5.74
N VAL A 602 7.35 29.83 6.59
CA VAL A 602 8.23 28.86 7.26
C VAL A 602 8.95 27.98 6.23
N ALA A 603 8.25 27.51 5.18
CA ALA A 603 8.88 26.71 4.14
C ALA A 603 9.99 27.46 3.40
N LEU A 604 9.77 28.73 3.07
CA LEU A 604 10.79 29.58 2.42
C LEU A 604 11.98 29.79 3.34
N GLU A 605 11.75 30.14 4.60
CA GLU A 605 12.80 30.37 5.59
C GLU A 605 13.66 29.12 5.82
N VAL A 606 13.03 27.97 6.07
CA VAL A 606 13.72 26.69 6.27
C VAL A 606 14.48 26.28 5.00
N PHE A 607 13.88 26.45 3.82
CA PHE A 607 14.52 26.08 2.57
C PHE A 607 15.78 26.90 2.28
N TYR A 608 15.68 28.23 2.37
CA TYR A 608 16.79 29.12 2.07
C TYR A 608 17.88 29.16 3.16
N SER A 609 17.54 28.84 4.41
CA SER A 609 18.54 28.69 5.47
C SER A 609 19.42 27.45 5.27
N ASN A 610 18.92 26.45 4.54
CA ASN A 610 19.58 25.14 4.37
C ASN A 610 20.04 24.83 2.93
N GLU A 611 19.71 25.68 1.94
CA GLU A 611 19.95 25.38 0.51
C GLU A 611 21.41 25.09 0.17
N GLY A 612 22.37 25.76 0.84
CA GLY A 612 23.80 25.58 0.62
C GLY A 612 24.33 24.19 1.04
N TYR A 613 23.57 23.45 1.84
CA TYR A 613 23.91 22.11 2.31
C TYR A 613 23.22 21.01 1.48
N LEU A 614 22.35 21.38 0.55
CA LEU A 614 21.56 20.43 -0.23
C LEU A 614 22.41 19.78 -1.32
N LYS A 615 22.94 18.58 -1.06
CA LYS A 615 23.51 17.69 -2.11
C LYS A 615 22.39 17.07 -2.94
N SER A 616 21.70 17.91 -3.71
CA SER A 616 20.54 17.49 -4.50
C SER A 616 20.94 16.70 -5.75
N SER A 617 20.27 15.58 -5.97
CA SER A 617 20.26 14.85 -7.25
C SER A 617 19.01 15.13 -8.08
N CYS A 618 18.12 16.02 -7.61
CA CYS A 618 16.87 16.37 -8.26
C CYS A 618 16.97 17.73 -8.97
N ARG A 619 16.18 17.87 -10.05
CA ARG A 619 16.14 19.05 -10.94
C ARG A 619 15.58 20.27 -10.21
N GLU A 620 14.46 20.12 -9.49
CA GLU A 620 13.78 21.20 -8.78
C GLU A 620 13.55 20.84 -7.29
N PRO A 621 14.55 21.04 -6.42
CA PRO A 621 14.45 20.62 -5.01
C PRO A 621 13.38 21.39 -4.24
N TRP A 622 13.19 22.67 -4.56
CA TRP A 622 12.13 23.50 -3.97
C TRP A 622 10.74 22.91 -4.21
N LEU A 623 10.40 22.53 -5.45
CA LEU A 623 9.07 22.02 -5.76
C LEU A 623 8.78 20.71 -5.03
N ILE A 624 9.80 19.87 -4.84
CA ILE A 624 9.69 18.65 -4.03
C ILE A 624 9.44 19.01 -2.57
N PHE A 625 10.21 19.94 -2.00
CA PHE A 625 10.03 20.39 -0.63
C PHE A 625 8.64 21.02 -0.41
N PHE A 626 8.24 21.95 -1.28
CA PHE A 626 6.96 22.65 -1.27
C PHE A 626 5.75 21.70 -1.32
N ARG A 627 5.80 20.67 -2.18
CA ARG A 627 4.74 19.63 -2.22
C ARG A 627 4.62 18.85 -0.92
N ARG A 628 5.74 18.61 -0.25
CA ARG A 628 5.81 17.83 0.99
C ARG A 628 5.49 18.66 2.23
N THR A 629 5.50 19.98 2.12
CA THR A 629 5.36 20.92 3.23
C THR A 629 4.09 21.76 3.09
N VAL A 630 4.11 22.81 2.27
CA VAL A 630 3.01 23.77 2.11
C VAL A 630 1.77 23.09 1.53
N LEU A 631 1.96 22.22 0.52
CA LEU A 631 0.87 21.46 -0.08
C LEU A 631 0.60 20.12 0.62
N HIS A 632 1.19 19.87 1.78
CA HIS A 632 0.92 18.66 2.55
C HIS A 632 -0.58 18.56 2.88
N GLY A 633 -1.18 17.38 2.69
CA GLY A 633 -2.62 17.15 2.88
C GLY A 633 -3.52 17.76 1.80
N LYS A 634 -2.98 18.47 0.80
CA LYS A 634 -3.79 18.96 -0.33
C LYS A 634 -4.06 17.86 -1.35
N ARG A 635 -5.24 17.93 -1.97
CA ARG A 635 -5.67 17.06 -3.07
C ARG A 635 -4.67 17.12 -4.22
N PRO A 636 -4.42 16.00 -4.92
CA PRO A 636 -3.47 16.02 -6.02
C PRO A 636 -3.82 16.90 -7.20
N SER A 637 -5.11 17.01 -7.55
CA SER A 637 -5.58 17.92 -8.60
C SER A 637 -5.23 19.37 -8.28
N TYR A 638 -5.38 19.77 -7.01
CA TYR A 638 -4.94 21.07 -6.51
C TYR A 638 -3.42 21.24 -6.58
N LYS A 639 -2.65 20.23 -6.15
CA LYS A 639 -1.18 20.25 -6.26
C LYS A 639 -0.74 20.43 -7.71
N LEU A 640 -1.31 19.66 -8.61
CA LEU A 640 -1.02 19.70 -10.04
C LEU A 640 -1.33 21.08 -10.62
N ALA A 641 -2.50 21.64 -10.32
CA ALA A 641 -2.89 22.96 -10.78
C ALA A 641 -1.93 24.07 -10.31
N ILE A 642 -1.45 24.00 -9.06
CA ILE A 642 -0.43 24.93 -8.57
C ILE A 642 0.88 24.73 -9.32
N LEU A 643 1.37 23.50 -9.46
CA LEU A 643 2.66 23.22 -10.10
C LEU A 643 2.68 23.68 -11.57
N ILE A 644 1.58 23.50 -12.31
CA ILE A 644 1.45 24.01 -13.69
C ILE A 644 1.49 25.54 -13.71
N LYS A 645 0.79 26.21 -12.78
CA LYS A 645 0.86 27.67 -12.66
C LYS A 645 2.28 28.15 -12.36
N LEU A 646 2.99 27.47 -11.46
CA LEU A 646 4.37 27.77 -11.14
C LEU A 646 5.30 27.53 -12.34
N LEU A 647 5.09 26.46 -13.10
CA LEU A 647 5.86 26.18 -14.32
C LEU A 647 5.64 27.27 -15.39
N ARG A 648 4.40 27.73 -15.57
CA ARG A 648 4.08 28.85 -16.47
C ARG A 648 4.69 30.16 -16.00
N LEU A 649 4.64 30.44 -14.70
CA LEU A 649 5.30 31.61 -14.11
C LEU A 649 6.81 31.55 -14.32
N TYR A 650 7.45 30.41 -14.06
CA TYR A 650 8.87 30.17 -14.34
C TYR A 650 9.24 30.52 -15.79
N ASN A 651 8.48 29.98 -16.74
CA ASN A 651 8.73 30.23 -18.15
C ASN A 651 8.51 31.70 -18.51
N THR A 652 7.45 32.34 -17.97
CA THR A 652 7.15 33.75 -18.21
C THR A 652 8.25 34.66 -17.68
N LEU A 653 8.74 34.39 -16.46
CA LEU A 653 9.87 35.12 -15.86
C LEU A 653 11.12 35.10 -16.73
N ASN A 654 11.36 34.01 -17.45
CA ASN A 654 12.57 33.80 -18.24
C ASN A 654 12.45 34.16 -19.73
N THR A 655 11.27 34.00 -20.33
CA THR A 655 11.11 34.09 -21.79
C THR A 655 10.25 35.27 -22.25
N ALA A 656 9.43 35.86 -21.39
CA ALA A 656 8.58 36.98 -21.76
C ALA A 656 9.37 38.30 -21.83
N SER A 657 8.94 39.21 -22.71
CA SER A 657 9.37 40.62 -22.64
C SER A 657 8.87 41.26 -21.35
N ASP A 658 9.49 42.38 -20.96
CA ASP A 658 9.17 43.03 -19.69
C ASP A 658 7.73 43.57 -19.66
N ASP A 659 7.19 44.06 -20.78
CA ASP A 659 5.79 44.47 -20.90
C ASP A 659 4.82 43.30 -20.68
N VAL A 660 5.12 42.13 -21.27
CA VAL A 660 4.29 40.94 -21.17
C VAL A 660 4.36 40.36 -19.75
N LEU A 661 5.55 40.35 -19.15
CA LEU A 661 5.74 39.90 -17.78
C LEU A 661 4.98 40.80 -16.80
N SER A 662 5.09 42.12 -16.92
CA SER A 662 4.39 43.09 -16.07
C SER A 662 2.87 42.92 -16.16
N PHE A 663 2.34 42.78 -17.39
CA PHE A 663 0.93 42.52 -17.61
C PHE A 663 0.45 41.22 -16.95
N CYS A 664 1.23 40.14 -17.08
CA CYS A 664 0.92 38.85 -16.48
C CYS A 664 0.93 38.92 -14.94
N LEU A 665 1.98 39.47 -14.33
CA LEU A 665 2.10 39.61 -12.87
C LEU A 665 0.95 40.43 -12.27
N LYS A 666 0.57 41.52 -12.93
CA LYS A 666 -0.54 42.36 -12.49
C LYS A 666 -1.89 41.67 -12.64
N ARG A 667 -2.16 41.09 -13.81
CA ARG A 667 -3.49 40.53 -14.14
C ARG A 667 -3.75 39.19 -13.47
N GLU A 668 -2.77 38.30 -13.46
CA GLU A 668 -2.95 36.91 -12.99
C GLU A 668 -2.66 36.75 -11.50
N PHE A 669 -1.73 37.55 -10.95
CA PHE A 669 -1.26 37.41 -9.58
C PHE A 669 -1.60 38.60 -8.69
N GLY A 670 -2.10 39.72 -9.25
CA GLY A 670 -2.48 40.90 -8.45
C GLY A 670 -1.28 41.52 -7.72
N VAL A 671 -0.13 41.53 -8.37
CA VAL A 671 1.11 42.16 -7.90
C VAL A 671 1.07 43.67 -8.19
N THR A 672 1.59 44.47 -7.27
CA THR A 672 1.63 45.94 -7.40
C THR A 672 2.76 46.40 -8.33
N GLU A 673 2.69 47.64 -8.83
CA GLU A 673 3.73 48.18 -9.72
C GLU A 673 5.12 48.21 -9.03
N ASP A 674 5.18 48.65 -7.77
CA ASP A 674 6.44 48.69 -7.01
C ASP A 674 7.07 47.29 -6.86
N GLU A 675 6.25 46.26 -6.67
CA GLU A 675 6.70 44.87 -6.59
C GLU A 675 7.14 44.32 -7.97
N ILE A 676 6.46 44.71 -9.05
CA ILE A 676 6.83 44.36 -10.43
C ILE A 676 8.20 44.96 -10.76
N ASP A 677 8.42 46.24 -10.43
CA ASP A 677 9.71 46.90 -10.64
C ASP A 677 10.84 46.17 -9.91
N CYS A 678 10.60 45.67 -8.69
CA CYS A 678 11.57 44.84 -7.97
C CYS A 678 11.90 43.55 -8.75
N ILE A 679 10.90 42.86 -9.30
CA ILE A 679 11.06 41.61 -10.06
C ILE A 679 11.84 41.88 -11.36
N LEU A 680 11.47 42.93 -12.10
CA LEU A 680 12.15 43.34 -13.33
C LEU A 680 13.61 43.73 -13.07
N GLY A 681 13.86 44.46 -11.99
CA GLY A 681 15.22 44.81 -11.55
C GLY A 681 16.06 43.56 -11.24
N TYR A 682 15.47 42.55 -10.58
CA TYR A 682 16.16 41.28 -10.36
C TYR A 682 16.44 40.53 -11.66
N LYS A 683 15.45 40.46 -12.57
CA LYS A 683 15.58 39.82 -13.89
C LYS A 683 16.73 40.45 -14.70
N SER A 684 16.81 41.78 -14.74
CA SER A 684 17.87 42.49 -15.47
C SER A 684 19.26 42.19 -14.90
N ALA A 685 19.36 42.11 -13.56
CA ALA A 685 20.63 41.86 -12.87
C ALA A 685 21.13 40.41 -13.01
N HIS A 686 20.24 39.42 -13.03
CA HIS A 686 20.59 38.00 -12.97
C HIS A 686 20.45 37.26 -14.30
N LYS A 687 19.94 37.93 -15.34
CA LYS A 687 19.67 37.41 -16.71
C LYS A 687 18.59 36.33 -16.80
N LYS A 688 18.47 35.44 -15.82
CA LYS A 688 17.44 34.40 -15.75
C LYS A 688 17.16 34.01 -14.30
N PHE A 689 15.94 33.53 -14.06
CA PHE A 689 15.56 32.81 -12.86
C PHE A 689 15.88 31.33 -13.05
N HIS A 690 16.51 30.70 -12.07
CA HIS A 690 16.77 29.26 -12.10
C HIS A 690 15.62 28.43 -11.50
N SER A 691 14.78 29.05 -10.68
CA SER A 691 13.56 28.46 -10.16
C SER A 691 12.59 29.57 -9.73
N VAL A 692 11.29 29.29 -9.68
CA VAL A 692 10.29 30.27 -9.21
C VAL A 692 10.55 30.71 -7.77
N CYS A 693 11.15 29.86 -6.94
CA CYS A 693 11.41 30.23 -5.55
C CYS A 693 12.41 31.38 -5.41
N GLU A 694 13.26 31.64 -6.41
CA GLU A 694 14.21 32.77 -6.37
C GLU A 694 13.52 34.13 -6.22
N LEU A 695 12.21 34.22 -6.46
CA LEU A 695 11.40 35.37 -6.07
C LEU A 695 11.55 35.75 -4.59
N TYR A 696 11.83 34.79 -3.70
CA TYR A 696 12.14 35.04 -2.28
C TYR A 696 13.41 35.89 -2.08
N ARG A 697 14.35 35.86 -3.02
CA ARG A 697 15.59 36.66 -2.97
C ARG A 697 15.40 38.08 -3.52
N VAL A 698 14.25 38.38 -4.12
CA VAL A 698 13.95 39.70 -4.66
C VAL A 698 13.66 40.66 -3.50
N LYS A 699 14.59 41.57 -3.24
CA LYS A 699 14.41 42.62 -2.22
C LYS A 699 13.18 43.47 -2.57
N GLY A 700 12.33 43.69 -1.57
CA GLY A 700 11.07 44.44 -1.74
C GLY A 700 9.83 43.57 -1.79
N LEU A 701 9.95 42.25 -2.00
CA LEU A 701 8.81 41.35 -1.97
C LEU A 701 8.53 40.86 -0.54
N GLY A 702 7.38 41.25 0.01
CA GLY A 702 6.89 40.74 1.29
C GLY A 702 6.21 39.37 1.16
N LEU A 703 5.95 38.71 2.31
CA LEU A 703 5.28 37.40 2.34
C LEU A 703 3.89 37.42 1.69
N GLU A 704 3.19 38.56 1.74
CA GLU A 704 1.90 38.74 1.07
C GLU A 704 2.03 38.60 -0.45
N CYS A 705 3.00 39.28 -1.07
CA CYS A 705 3.28 39.16 -2.50
C CYS A 705 3.76 37.74 -2.87
N LEU A 706 4.69 37.20 -2.08
CA LEU A 706 5.20 35.84 -2.29
C LEU A 706 4.09 34.79 -2.19
N SER A 707 3.09 34.98 -1.32
CA SER A 707 1.95 34.08 -1.24
C SER A 707 1.10 34.09 -2.51
N LYS A 708 0.90 35.26 -3.12
CA LYS A 708 0.18 35.37 -4.40
C LYS A 708 0.93 34.67 -5.53
N LEU A 709 2.26 34.83 -5.57
CA LEU A 709 3.11 34.29 -6.64
C LEU A 709 3.40 32.79 -6.51
N LEU A 710 3.75 32.34 -5.31
CA LEU A 710 4.25 30.98 -5.04
C LEU A 710 3.15 30.03 -4.52
N LEU A 711 2.02 30.57 -4.07
CA LEU A 711 0.82 29.82 -3.71
C LEU A 711 -0.43 30.46 -4.34
N PRO A 712 -0.47 30.58 -5.69
CA PRO A 712 -1.55 31.30 -6.37
C PRO A 712 -2.89 30.61 -6.17
N GLN A 713 -3.95 31.40 -6.03
CA GLN A 713 -5.31 30.86 -6.05
C GLN A 713 -5.55 30.16 -7.39
N THR A 714 -6.05 28.94 -7.33
CA THR A 714 -6.32 28.13 -8.50
C THR A 714 -7.67 27.45 -8.39
N THR A 715 -8.42 27.45 -9.50
CA THR A 715 -9.66 26.70 -9.63
C THR A 715 -9.34 25.34 -10.22
N VAL A 716 -9.72 24.28 -9.52
CA VAL A 716 -9.59 22.92 -10.04
C VAL A 716 -10.69 22.69 -11.07
N GLU A 717 -10.32 22.45 -12.33
CA GLU A 717 -11.27 22.32 -13.44
C GLU A 717 -12.03 20.97 -13.46
N SER A 718 -11.57 19.96 -12.71
CA SER A 718 -12.23 18.66 -12.57
C SER A 718 -12.00 18.06 -11.18
N GLN A 719 -13.09 17.62 -10.53
CA GLN A 719 -13.02 16.86 -9.29
C GLN A 719 -12.92 15.36 -9.61
N ASN A 720 -11.99 14.67 -8.96
CA ASN A 720 -11.65 13.28 -9.18
C ASN A 720 -12.10 12.40 -7.99
N GLU A 721 -12.61 11.19 -8.21
CA GLU A 721 -12.97 10.25 -7.14
C GLU A 721 -11.78 9.83 -6.24
N LEU A 722 -10.54 9.92 -6.73
CA LEU A 722 -9.31 9.75 -5.93
C LEU A 722 -9.08 10.89 -4.91
N GLU A 723 -9.83 11.99 -5.02
CA GLU A 723 -9.70 13.14 -4.13
C GLU A 723 -10.20 12.88 -2.72
N ASP A 724 -11.01 11.85 -2.51
CA ASP A 724 -11.60 11.51 -1.22
C ASP A 724 -10.78 10.50 -0.40
N ALA A 725 -9.66 10.01 -0.96
CA ALA A 725 -8.82 9.04 -0.24
C ALA A 725 -7.75 9.70 0.65
N ASP A 726 -7.44 11.00 0.50
CA ASP A 726 -6.33 11.68 1.19
C ASP A 726 -4.95 10.97 1.10
N ILE A 727 -4.80 10.04 0.15
CA ILE A 727 -3.55 9.29 -0.06
C ILE A 727 -2.59 10.13 -0.90
N PRO A 728 -1.31 10.24 -0.51
CA PRO A 728 -0.29 10.79 -1.40
C PRO A 728 -0.18 9.93 -2.68
N LEU A 729 -0.65 10.44 -3.82
CA LEU A 729 -0.54 9.75 -5.13
C LEU A 729 0.86 9.20 -5.34
N SER A 730 0.99 7.88 -5.46
CA SER A 730 2.21 7.17 -5.87
C SER A 730 2.02 6.56 -7.25
N ILE A 731 3.13 6.27 -7.96
CA ILE A 731 3.08 5.51 -9.24
C ILE A 731 2.29 4.23 -9.07
N SER A 732 2.50 3.55 -7.94
CA SER A 732 1.77 2.33 -7.64
C SER A 732 0.27 2.57 -7.56
N LEU A 733 -0.21 3.67 -6.97
CA LEU A 733 -1.64 4.01 -6.96
C LEU A 733 -2.19 4.21 -8.39
N VAL A 734 -1.39 4.78 -9.30
CA VAL A 734 -1.80 4.97 -10.71
C VAL A 734 -1.83 3.63 -11.48
N GLU A 735 -0.85 2.75 -11.28
CA GLU A 735 -0.85 1.38 -11.86
C GLU A 735 -1.99 0.51 -11.31
N VAL A 736 -2.28 0.67 -10.01
CA VAL A 736 -3.41 0.08 -9.27
C VAL A 736 -4.74 0.47 -9.89
N MET A 737 -4.89 1.76 -10.19
CA MET A 737 -6.07 2.24 -10.87
C MET A 737 -6.16 1.69 -12.29
N GLU A 738 -5.07 1.69 -13.06
CA GLU A 738 -5.08 1.23 -14.45
C GLU A 738 -5.63 -0.19 -14.57
N LYS A 739 -5.25 -1.07 -13.64
CA LYS A 739 -5.78 -2.44 -13.57
C LYS A 739 -7.26 -2.47 -13.20
N ARG A 740 -7.71 -1.64 -12.25
CA ARG A 740 -9.15 -1.51 -11.91
C ARG A 740 -9.96 -0.97 -13.08
N TYR A 741 -9.42 -0.03 -13.84
CA TYR A 741 -10.04 0.51 -15.06
C TYR A 741 -10.16 -0.55 -16.15
N LYS A 742 -9.12 -1.36 -16.37
CA LYS A 742 -9.17 -2.51 -17.30
C LYS A 742 -10.28 -3.49 -16.92
N ASN A 743 -10.37 -3.84 -15.64
CA ASN A 743 -11.45 -4.69 -15.13
C ASN A 743 -12.83 -4.05 -15.37
N MET A 744 -13.00 -2.77 -15.02
CA MET A 744 -14.25 -2.03 -15.24
C MET A 744 -14.66 -1.96 -16.71
N LEU A 745 -13.71 -1.81 -17.64
CA LEU A 745 -13.98 -1.83 -19.08
C LEU A 745 -14.42 -3.22 -19.57
N GLU A 746 -13.84 -4.29 -19.02
CA GLU A 746 -14.28 -5.66 -19.31
C GLU A 746 -15.67 -5.96 -18.73
N GLU A 747 -16.05 -5.28 -17.64
CA GLU A 747 -17.35 -5.37 -16.97
C GLU A 747 -18.48 -4.65 -17.72
N LEU A 748 -18.19 -3.56 -18.45
CA LEU A 748 -19.17 -2.70 -19.14
C LEU A 748 -19.65 -3.29 -20.48
N LYS A 749 -20.16 -4.54 -20.45
CA LYS A 749 -20.68 -5.22 -21.65
C LYS A 749 -21.92 -4.59 -22.30
N ASP A 750 -22.53 -3.55 -21.73
CA ASP A 750 -23.55 -2.72 -22.39
C ASP A 750 -23.68 -1.34 -21.71
N GLY A 751 -23.57 -0.26 -22.49
CA GLY A 751 -23.94 1.11 -22.12
C GLY A 751 -22.92 1.91 -21.28
N TYR A 752 -22.33 2.94 -21.90
CA TYR A 752 -21.37 3.86 -21.27
C TYR A 752 -22.00 4.64 -20.09
N ARG A 753 -21.56 4.34 -18.86
CA ARG A 753 -21.97 5.05 -17.64
C ARG A 753 -21.07 6.25 -17.34
N LYS A 754 -21.65 7.28 -16.71
CA LYS A 754 -20.97 8.49 -16.23
C LYS A 754 -19.77 8.18 -15.30
N GLU A 755 -19.86 7.13 -14.49
CA GLU A 755 -18.82 6.70 -13.56
C GLU A 755 -17.52 6.26 -14.27
N ALA A 756 -17.65 5.54 -15.40
CA ALA A 756 -16.50 5.08 -16.18
C ALA A 756 -15.74 6.23 -16.86
N GLN A 757 -16.49 7.27 -17.23
CA GLN A 757 -15.97 8.50 -17.82
C GLN A 757 -15.18 9.31 -16.79
N GLU A 758 -15.71 9.49 -15.57
CA GLU A 758 -15.04 10.18 -14.47
C GLU A 758 -13.76 9.44 -14.05
N HIS A 759 -13.81 8.10 -13.95
CA HIS A 759 -12.63 7.28 -13.67
C HIS A 759 -11.55 7.37 -14.76
N SER A 760 -11.94 7.35 -16.04
CA SER A 760 -10.98 7.45 -17.14
C SER A 760 -10.26 8.80 -17.14
N TYR A 761 -11.00 9.88 -16.87
CA TYR A 761 -10.44 11.22 -16.77
C TYR A 761 -9.48 11.35 -15.58
N ALA A 762 -9.87 10.81 -14.42
CA ALA A 762 -9.03 10.73 -13.23
C ALA A 762 -7.71 10.00 -13.47
N MET A 763 -7.73 8.91 -14.24
CA MET A 763 -6.53 8.17 -14.64
C MET A 763 -5.56 9.04 -15.42
N ALA A 764 -6.07 9.76 -16.41
CA ALA A 764 -5.27 10.58 -17.30
C ALA A 764 -4.53 11.68 -16.52
N GLU A 765 -5.23 12.36 -15.59
CA GLU A 765 -4.60 13.37 -14.72
C GLU A 765 -3.62 12.75 -13.70
N ALA A 766 -3.86 11.52 -13.25
CA ALA A 766 -2.92 10.82 -12.37
C ALA A 766 -1.60 10.50 -13.08
N TYR A 767 -1.64 10.05 -14.34
CA TYR A 767 -0.44 9.86 -15.16
C TYR A 767 0.30 11.18 -15.40
N HIS A 768 -0.44 12.25 -15.68
CA HIS A 768 0.14 13.57 -15.83
C HIS A 768 0.87 14.02 -14.55
N TYR A 769 0.24 13.93 -13.38
CA TYR A 769 0.88 14.27 -12.11
C TYR A 769 2.16 13.46 -11.86
N VAL A 770 2.16 12.17 -12.19
CA VAL A 770 3.34 11.31 -12.12
C VAL A 770 4.43 11.81 -13.06
N GLY A 771 4.10 12.13 -14.31
CA GLY A 771 5.03 12.70 -15.28
C GLY A 771 5.71 13.96 -14.76
N LEU A 772 4.94 14.90 -14.23
CA LEU A 772 5.49 16.13 -13.66
C LEU A 772 6.39 15.85 -12.44
N ALA A 773 5.99 14.92 -11.57
CA ALA A 773 6.81 14.52 -10.43
C ALA A 773 8.13 13.83 -10.84
N LEU A 774 8.16 13.15 -11.99
CA LEU A 774 9.37 12.56 -12.57
C LEU A 774 10.30 13.62 -13.17
N PHE A 775 9.73 14.70 -13.74
CA PHE A 775 10.51 15.83 -14.25
C PHE A 775 11.33 16.48 -13.14
N ASP A 776 10.72 16.72 -11.98
CA ASP A 776 11.37 17.37 -10.84
C ASP A 776 12.56 16.57 -10.29
N VAL A 777 12.57 15.25 -10.50
CA VAL A 777 13.67 14.36 -10.08
C VAL A 777 14.66 14.06 -11.22
N GLY A 778 14.45 14.62 -12.41
CA GLY A 778 15.35 14.50 -13.56
C GLY A 778 15.18 13.24 -14.41
N ASP A 779 14.06 12.52 -14.30
CA ASP A 779 13.79 11.30 -15.07
C ASP A 779 13.03 11.61 -16.38
N ASP A 780 13.75 12.13 -17.38
CA ASP A 780 13.15 12.58 -18.65
C ASP A 780 12.50 11.45 -19.47
N GLU A 781 13.05 10.23 -19.39
CA GLU A 781 12.43 9.06 -20.04
C GLU A 781 11.08 8.75 -19.37
N GLY A 782 11.06 8.73 -18.03
CA GLY A 782 9.84 8.57 -17.26
C GLY A 782 8.80 9.65 -17.59
N VAL A 783 9.18 10.93 -17.65
CA VAL A 783 8.27 12.03 -18.02
C VAL A 783 7.57 11.72 -19.34
N LYS A 784 8.32 11.42 -20.40
CA LYS A 784 7.77 11.16 -21.74
C LYS A 784 6.82 9.96 -21.74
N ILE A 785 7.20 8.87 -21.05
CA ILE A 785 6.35 7.66 -20.93
C ILE A 785 5.01 8.01 -20.27
N TYR A 786 5.02 8.73 -19.15
CA TYR A 786 3.81 9.01 -18.38
C TYR A 786 2.94 10.11 -19.01
N TYR A 787 3.53 11.08 -19.70
CA TYR A 787 2.77 12.02 -20.53
C TYR A 787 2.08 11.31 -21.70
N GLU A 788 2.74 10.37 -22.39
CA GLU A 788 2.07 9.60 -23.47
C GLU A 788 0.94 8.74 -22.92
N LYS A 789 1.10 8.09 -21.75
CA LYS A 789 0.00 7.37 -21.10
C LYS A 789 -1.19 8.27 -20.78
N ALA A 790 -0.95 9.51 -20.32
CA ALA A 790 -2.01 10.49 -20.10
C ALA A 790 -2.72 10.87 -21.42
N LEU A 791 -1.94 11.12 -22.48
CA LEU A 791 -2.46 11.43 -23.82
C LEU A 791 -3.30 10.28 -24.40
N GLU A 792 -2.82 9.04 -24.31
CA GLU A 792 -3.56 7.83 -24.72
C GLU A 792 -4.90 7.72 -24.00
N LYS A 793 -4.94 7.98 -22.68
CA LYS A 793 -6.18 7.95 -21.91
C LYS A 793 -7.16 9.06 -22.31
N PHE A 794 -6.68 10.27 -22.55
CA PHE A 794 -7.56 11.33 -23.06
C PHE A 794 -8.09 11.03 -24.47
N ARG A 795 -7.29 10.40 -25.35
CA ARG A 795 -7.76 9.92 -26.67
C ARG A 795 -8.84 8.85 -26.52
N GLU A 796 -8.64 7.89 -25.63
CA GLU A 796 -9.62 6.85 -25.31
C GLU A 796 -10.96 7.45 -24.83
N ILE A 797 -10.92 8.53 -24.04
CA ILE A 797 -12.13 9.24 -23.61
C ILE A 797 -12.89 9.85 -24.79
N ILE A 798 -12.18 10.43 -25.76
CA ILE A 798 -12.78 11.02 -26.97
C ILE A 798 -13.44 9.94 -27.82
N GLU A 799 -12.81 8.77 -27.94
CA GLU A 799 -13.34 7.67 -28.75
C GLU A 799 -14.57 6.99 -28.11
N LYS A 800 -14.61 6.92 -26.77
CA LYS A 800 -15.60 6.09 -26.05
C LYS A 800 -16.80 6.84 -25.48
N PHE A 801 -16.69 8.16 -25.23
CA PHE A 801 -17.74 8.93 -24.56
C PHE A 801 -18.32 10.03 -25.45
N GLN A 802 -19.47 10.58 -25.06
CA GLN A 802 -20.15 11.68 -25.76
C GLN A 802 -20.39 12.89 -24.83
N GLY A 803 -20.73 14.04 -25.43
CA GLY A 803 -21.03 15.27 -24.69
C GLY A 803 -19.79 16.12 -24.39
N LEU A 804 -19.82 16.87 -23.28
CA LEU A 804 -18.78 17.87 -22.96
C LEU A 804 -17.41 17.29 -22.62
N THR A 805 -17.35 16.03 -22.16
CA THR A 805 -16.11 15.45 -21.64
C THR A 805 -15.08 15.12 -22.72
N PRO A 806 -15.44 14.55 -23.88
CA PRO A 806 -14.55 14.48 -25.04
C PRO A 806 -13.91 15.83 -25.42
N VAL A 807 -14.68 16.93 -25.39
CA VAL A 807 -14.15 18.26 -25.70
C VAL A 807 -13.16 18.73 -24.64
N ASN A 808 -13.47 18.52 -23.36
CA ASN A 808 -12.54 18.80 -22.26
C ASN A 808 -11.28 17.92 -22.35
N ALA A 809 -11.40 16.64 -22.71
CA ALA A 809 -10.26 15.75 -22.92
C ALA A 809 -9.37 16.22 -24.08
N GLN A 810 -9.97 16.64 -25.20
CA GLN A 810 -9.23 17.23 -26.32
C GLN A 810 -8.52 18.52 -25.92
N TYR A 811 -9.15 19.37 -25.11
CA TYR A 811 -8.53 20.58 -24.60
C TYR A 811 -7.33 20.26 -23.70
N ARG A 812 -7.45 19.23 -22.85
CA ARG A 812 -6.34 18.74 -22.01
C ARG A 812 -5.21 18.15 -22.83
N ILE A 813 -5.46 17.46 -23.94
CA ILE A 813 -4.40 17.02 -24.87
C ILE A 813 -3.60 18.23 -25.35
N GLY A 814 -4.26 19.33 -25.72
CA GLY A 814 -3.60 20.59 -26.08
C GLY A 814 -2.75 21.16 -24.94
N ASN A 815 -3.27 21.16 -23.71
CA ASN A 815 -2.52 21.60 -22.54
C ASN A 815 -1.28 20.73 -22.27
N LEU A 816 -1.39 19.39 -22.37
CA LEU A 816 -0.26 18.49 -22.12
C LEU A 816 0.87 18.69 -23.14
N TYR A 817 0.54 18.93 -24.41
CA TYR A 817 1.55 19.27 -25.41
C TYR A 817 2.17 20.65 -25.15
N GLU A 818 1.37 21.63 -24.74
CA GLU A 818 1.89 22.92 -24.33
C GLU A 818 2.86 22.77 -23.14
N GLU A 819 2.50 21.99 -22.13
CA GLU A 819 3.39 21.71 -21.00
C GLU A 819 4.68 21.01 -21.44
N LEU A 820 4.60 19.99 -22.31
CA LEU A 820 5.80 19.34 -22.88
C LEU A 820 6.69 20.33 -23.65
N SER A 821 6.12 21.34 -24.30
CA SER A 821 6.88 22.39 -24.97
C SER A 821 7.61 23.31 -23.98
N LEU A 822 7.07 23.48 -22.77
CA LEU A 822 7.72 24.18 -21.66
C LEU A 822 8.84 23.35 -21.03
N LEU A 823 8.65 22.04 -20.90
CA LEU A 823 9.62 21.13 -20.27
C LEU A 823 10.83 20.83 -21.17
N TYR A 824 10.65 20.81 -22.49
CA TYR A 824 11.68 20.40 -23.46
C TYR A 824 11.96 21.44 -24.53
N GLU A 825 12.88 22.37 -24.24
CA GLU A 825 13.24 23.49 -25.13
C GLU A 825 13.67 23.04 -26.54
N ASN A 826 14.46 21.96 -26.64
CA ASN A 826 14.92 21.41 -27.92
C ASN A 826 13.80 20.84 -28.81
N GLU A 827 12.68 20.44 -28.21
CA GLU A 827 11.51 19.85 -28.89
C GLU A 827 10.32 20.82 -28.89
N LYS A 828 10.50 22.05 -28.38
CA LYS A 828 9.44 23.04 -28.16
C LYS A 828 8.61 23.31 -29.42
N GLY A 829 9.27 23.49 -30.57
CA GLY A 829 8.59 23.75 -31.83
C GLY A 829 7.68 22.60 -32.29
N GLU A 830 8.07 21.35 -32.02
CA GLU A 830 7.26 20.17 -32.34
C GLU A 830 6.03 20.09 -31.44
N TYR A 831 6.22 20.24 -30.12
CA TYR A 831 5.12 20.18 -29.17
C TYR A 831 4.14 21.35 -29.31
N CYS A 832 4.61 22.57 -29.59
CA CYS A 832 3.73 23.71 -29.88
C CYS A 832 2.84 23.43 -31.11
N LYS A 833 3.37 22.80 -32.17
CA LYS A 833 2.56 22.40 -33.34
C LYS A 833 1.52 21.35 -32.97
N LYS A 834 1.88 20.34 -32.17
CA LYS A 834 0.96 19.31 -31.66
C LYS A 834 -0.15 19.93 -30.78
N ALA A 835 0.20 20.89 -29.92
CA ALA A 835 -0.77 21.63 -29.11
C ALA A 835 -1.74 22.44 -29.97
N ILE A 836 -1.24 23.16 -30.98
CA ILE A 836 -2.08 23.91 -31.93
C ILE A 836 -3.03 22.97 -32.68
N ASP A 837 -2.56 21.84 -33.20
CA ASP A 837 -3.41 20.85 -33.87
C ASP A 837 -4.53 20.35 -32.92
N ALA A 838 -4.17 20.07 -31.67
CA ALA A 838 -5.13 19.61 -30.67
C ALA A 838 -6.22 20.65 -30.38
N TYR A 839 -5.89 21.93 -30.27
CA TYR A 839 -6.87 23.00 -30.09
C TYR A 839 -7.69 23.29 -31.36
N ILE A 840 -7.08 23.20 -32.55
CA ILE A 840 -7.79 23.40 -33.82
C ILE A 840 -8.94 22.40 -33.98
N ARG A 841 -8.79 21.15 -33.52
CA ARG A 841 -9.86 20.14 -33.52
C ARG A 841 -11.11 20.56 -32.73
N ILE A 842 -10.99 21.50 -31.80
CA ILE A 842 -12.12 22.10 -31.05
C ILE A 842 -12.68 23.31 -31.79
N ILE A 843 -11.81 24.12 -32.40
CA ILE A 843 -12.17 25.39 -33.05
C ILE A 843 -12.85 25.13 -34.40
N ASP A 844 -12.26 24.27 -35.23
CA ASP A 844 -12.73 23.92 -36.56
C ASP A 844 -14.05 23.17 -36.47
N GLU A 845 -15.06 23.67 -37.18
CA GLU A 845 -16.43 23.18 -37.08
C GLU A 845 -16.56 21.74 -37.58
N GLN A 846 -15.97 21.43 -38.74
CA GLN A 846 -16.06 20.10 -39.33
C GLN A 846 -15.34 19.05 -38.48
N GLN A 847 -14.15 19.37 -37.97
CA GLN A 847 -13.40 18.46 -37.09
C GLN A 847 -14.09 18.29 -35.74
N SER A 848 -14.60 19.36 -35.15
CA SER A 848 -15.33 19.33 -33.88
C SER A 848 -16.61 18.51 -33.99
N GLU A 849 -17.40 18.68 -35.05
CA GLU A 849 -18.62 17.90 -35.28
C GLU A 849 -18.30 16.42 -35.51
N LYS A 850 -17.23 16.13 -36.26
CA LYS A 850 -16.77 14.75 -36.50
C LYS A 850 -16.33 14.05 -35.23
N LEU A 851 -15.64 14.76 -34.33
CA LEU A 851 -15.08 14.18 -33.11
C LEU A 851 -16.07 14.14 -31.95
N PHE A 852 -16.95 15.13 -31.82
CA PHE A 852 -17.77 15.32 -30.62
C PHE A 852 -19.27 15.37 -30.88
N GLY A 853 -19.71 15.31 -32.14
CA GLY A 853 -21.09 15.46 -32.54
C GLY A 853 -21.58 16.92 -32.47
N TYR A 854 -22.90 17.11 -32.58
CA TYR A 854 -23.54 18.43 -32.62
C TYR A 854 -23.70 19.06 -31.22
N ILE A 855 -22.58 19.43 -30.59
CA ILE A 855 -22.55 20.04 -29.26
C ILE A 855 -21.91 21.44 -29.23
N ARG A 856 -21.62 22.02 -30.40
CA ARG A 856 -20.87 23.28 -30.58
C ARG A 856 -21.45 24.44 -29.76
N GLY A 857 -22.78 24.55 -29.67
CA GLY A 857 -23.46 25.57 -28.88
C GLY A 857 -23.22 25.48 -27.36
N LEU A 858 -22.85 24.30 -26.85
CA LEU A 858 -22.57 24.05 -25.44
C LEU A 858 -21.08 24.25 -25.06
N VAL A 859 -20.20 24.47 -26.05
CA VAL A 859 -18.74 24.55 -25.85
C VAL A 859 -18.13 25.87 -26.30
N SER A 860 -18.93 26.92 -26.45
CA SER A 860 -18.48 28.25 -26.88
C SER A 860 -17.33 28.82 -26.04
N VAL A 861 -17.37 28.62 -24.72
CA VAL A 861 -16.29 29.03 -23.80
C VAL A 861 -14.99 28.30 -24.12
N ARG A 862 -15.04 26.97 -24.34
CA ARG A 862 -13.85 26.17 -24.66
C ARG A 862 -13.29 26.50 -26.04
N ILE A 863 -14.15 26.82 -27.00
CA ILE A 863 -13.74 27.30 -28.33
C ILE A 863 -12.95 28.60 -28.18
N GLU A 864 -13.46 29.56 -27.41
CA GLU A 864 -12.79 30.85 -27.24
C GLU A 864 -11.44 30.70 -26.52
N GLN A 865 -11.41 29.92 -25.44
CA GLN A 865 -10.17 29.56 -24.75
C GLN A 865 -9.16 28.88 -25.70
N ALA A 866 -9.62 27.97 -26.56
CA ALA A 866 -8.75 27.29 -27.52
C ALA A 866 -8.17 28.28 -28.55
N LYS A 867 -8.96 29.24 -29.04
CA LYS A 867 -8.48 30.29 -29.95
C LYS A 867 -7.39 31.14 -29.31
N GLU A 868 -7.60 31.59 -28.08
CA GLU A 868 -6.63 32.37 -27.31
C GLU A 868 -5.30 31.60 -27.16
N ARG A 869 -5.36 30.30 -26.83
CA ARG A 869 -4.16 29.45 -26.74
C ARG A 869 -3.46 29.29 -28.10
N VAL A 870 -4.19 29.06 -29.19
CA VAL A 870 -3.62 28.94 -30.54
C VAL A 870 -2.92 30.23 -30.95
N GLU A 871 -3.50 31.40 -30.65
CA GLU A 871 -2.88 32.68 -30.94
C GLU A 871 -1.57 32.86 -30.17
N CYS A 872 -1.56 32.54 -28.86
CA CYS A 872 -0.37 32.56 -28.02
C CYS A 872 0.75 31.67 -28.58
N LEU A 873 0.43 30.41 -28.89
CA LEU A 873 1.40 29.43 -29.40
C LEU A 873 1.94 29.80 -30.78
N LYS A 874 1.12 30.41 -31.65
CA LYS A 874 1.58 30.92 -32.95
C LYS A 874 2.55 32.08 -32.78
N ARG A 875 2.33 32.98 -31.82
CA ARG A 875 3.28 34.07 -31.52
C ARG A 875 4.59 33.50 -31.00
N GLU A 876 4.55 32.51 -30.12
CA GLU A 876 5.75 31.82 -29.63
C GLU A 876 6.55 31.13 -30.74
N LEU A 877 5.89 30.36 -31.61
CA LEU A 877 6.55 29.73 -32.76
C LEU A 877 7.19 30.76 -33.71
N SER A 878 6.53 31.92 -33.90
CA SER A 878 7.04 33.00 -34.75
C SER A 878 8.26 33.67 -34.13
N ALA A 879 8.26 33.89 -32.81
CA ALA A 879 9.40 34.42 -32.08
C ALA A 879 10.61 33.47 -32.11
N MET A 880 10.38 32.15 -32.08
CA MET A 880 11.44 31.15 -32.21
C MET A 880 12.08 31.15 -33.60
N ALA A 881 11.28 31.32 -34.66
CA ALA A 881 11.77 31.37 -36.04
C ALA A 881 12.60 32.63 -36.35
N LEU A 882 12.49 33.69 -35.52
CA LEU A 882 13.26 34.93 -35.63
C LEU A 882 14.59 34.88 -34.84
N ASN A 883 14.77 33.90 -33.96
CA ASN A 883 15.95 33.72 -33.10
C ASN A 883 16.93 32.63 -33.61
N ILE A 884 16.63 32.00 -34.75
CA ILE A 884 17.51 31.09 -35.52
C ILE A 884 18.01 31.88 -36.72
#